data_AF-X6Q3G5-F1
#
_entry.id   AF-X6Q3G5-F1
#
_cell.length_a   1.000
_cell.length_b   1.000
_cell.length_c   1.000
_cell.angle_alpha   90.00
_cell.angle_beta   90.00
_cell.angle_gamma   90.00
#
_symmetry.space_group_name_H-M   'P 1'
#
loop_
_entity.id
_entity.type
_entity.pdbx_description
1 polymer ?
#
loop_
_entity_poly.entity_id
_entity_poly.type
_entity_poly.pdbx_seq_one_letter_code
_entity_poly.pdbx_strand_id
1 'polypeptide(L)'
;MNLIYGANKYFIGAVKFFDTNKDFGFIASNNCNMPTPKYNQDFYVSSASFIENEAKKEEQIVVFQVDKQNNGKKRAVNVRRITKSEEDSLLALSYYGDHEYIEYKDNRKINLYTHTFKPLGMVADKVRRIIEEDAGRSPEKTSEHFKFFVDHYKQNEYSKDRYIFDRQFSTEEKSIWRSLLSIFTDEERIAVMKRYPTIVRYFDDSDLIQTWLGQKLNNDSELSDWQEVERIFEYIPKECAGYAKQRIETLVDGKIFKVFEELSTRSDISEDVLKVSSDYRQRKAMGMYVDYDKQNAVSKLWSYLRLTSKQYEEEKAKCLASVKANRFKKELTEFVGRQHNAYGRNDFFTYLNNLSTEEFQSIREDLASSISPILDKAIEEKKYWQVVGDIGQLSVMGEEFLNPYMQKMLPLIKETLKESLRTNLNSPYRIKSDFFSAYEHYSSIYEKAEKVEIKQELIPILRETRSIGVLSEVSTGFHTWLTTDEAIALSKQIVSQWGYAEIKEFVKDEPNLFDHSIQIADLIIARAREIVKTIPLSHFFDGTPLEKGKKEYYYRNPERENCAFLKDLKKLIPNGQHSSEWDNYINSRSVDDLLVLFEHDVITSLPENIVEIIINAISLNGVYADKERWYSKPMLKNRTHSKVLGTTNANLFPLIAQRLQSMEMTDENVALAVLLTELMTANMPDSDSDWETSFTSQIQNFKKTNSIDQRLAVIWWAVHSKTTTSKASLTEVFAILPPYLQIKIVKKLFKSMSEGKIHHTAESFYSLISNGERPICFPLEIAFTYLKLRENDQTKTLDNNIMLQLLEGREDTDEWIGIRSIVTQCSGRWVANELPNNRSNRRRNSYFNGIISKIQDGRLKVFIPQKMVDEYGNIKEYNNKHYARTIQQIQITYKEDEYQIVNEPNGVSYYFDEAYEAELFAIARPFNFKFNGLNNFVGFETKEEDQEEFCECRLSDKVDNFHRIAFYWCGNKPCFRPPVRYRIDSEWESYTILDFMRILGISPDYTNKNGKKTKFGHYIILSSYLKSFAKFYEHLKCRECDKLMKPKDITNFTSRAVTEFACVNENCVKNGFVVYLNHCFNKQKCNATIDSRDSRQCPNGQYICPECGACCSTENFRRRISNLHMTGGYISDRLRLFVENDLGHWEKHEFFCYRCGKPITNENGTYKCKDCDVSYNNK
;
A
#
# COMPACT_ATOMS: atom_id res chain seq x y z
N MET A 1 60.79 -15.26 17.26
CA MET A 1 60.15 -13.92 17.13
C MET A 1 60.92 -12.97 18.02
N ASN A 2 61.24 -11.79 17.51
CA ASN A 2 61.81 -10.69 18.27
C ASN A 2 60.71 -9.64 18.46
N LEU A 3 59.86 -9.86 19.48
CA LEU A 3 58.72 -8.99 19.76
C LEU A 3 59.20 -7.62 20.25
N ILE A 4 58.83 -6.58 19.51
CA ILE A 4 59.37 -5.22 19.68
C ILE A 4 58.93 -4.60 21.02
N TYR A 5 57.74 -4.96 21.50
CA TYR A 5 57.08 -4.32 22.65
C TYR A 5 56.87 -5.27 23.84
N GLY A 6 57.51 -6.44 23.82
CA GLY A 6 57.41 -7.46 24.87
C GLY A 6 56.23 -8.44 24.71
N ALA A 7 56.29 -9.57 25.41
CA ALA A 7 55.36 -10.69 25.26
C ALA A 7 53.93 -10.42 25.77
N ASN A 8 53.75 -9.45 26.67
CA ASN A 8 52.46 -9.13 27.29
C ASN A 8 51.75 -7.93 26.61
N LYS A 9 52.33 -7.33 25.57
CA LYS A 9 51.77 -6.14 24.91
C LYS A 9 51.08 -6.54 23.61
N TYR A 10 49.77 -6.26 23.55
CA TYR A 10 48.93 -6.42 22.37
C TYR A 10 48.44 -5.06 21.88
N PHE A 11 48.09 -5.01 20.59
CA PHE A 11 47.56 -3.84 19.89
C PHE A 11 46.32 -4.21 19.10
N ILE A 12 45.45 -3.24 18.86
CA ILE A 12 44.23 -3.41 18.06
C ILE A 12 44.48 -2.93 16.64
N GLY A 13 43.95 -3.68 15.67
CA GLY A 13 43.94 -3.32 14.26
C GLY A 13 42.71 -3.86 13.54
N ALA A 14 42.57 -3.46 12.29
CA ALA A 14 41.58 -4.01 11.36
C ALA A 14 42.31 -4.66 10.20
N VAL A 15 41.90 -5.85 9.78
CA VAL A 15 42.49 -6.48 8.60
C VAL A 15 42.09 -5.70 7.36
N LYS A 16 43.06 -5.08 6.69
CA LYS A 16 42.84 -4.30 5.48
C LYS A 16 42.54 -5.19 4.28
N PHE A 17 43.30 -6.28 4.18
CA PHE A 17 43.06 -7.39 3.28
C PHE A 17 44.05 -8.50 3.64
N PHE A 18 43.74 -9.72 3.24
CA PHE A 18 44.65 -10.84 3.31
C PHE A 18 44.53 -11.67 2.02
N ASP A 19 45.56 -11.61 1.18
CA ASP A 19 45.66 -12.44 -0.03
C ASP A 19 46.14 -13.83 0.37
N THR A 20 45.18 -14.76 0.41
CA THR A 20 45.43 -16.14 0.83
C THR A 20 46.28 -16.90 -0.21
N ASN A 21 46.24 -16.51 -1.49
CA ASN A 21 46.99 -17.19 -2.55
C ASN A 21 48.48 -16.80 -2.53
N LYS A 22 48.78 -15.55 -2.21
CA LYS A 22 50.14 -15.01 -2.15
C LYS A 22 50.73 -15.02 -0.72
N ASP A 23 49.99 -15.57 0.23
CA ASP A 23 50.31 -15.65 1.65
C ASP A 23 50.79 -14.33 2.27
N PHE A 24 50.09 -13.24 1.94
CA PHE A 24 50.38 -11.95 2.55
C PHE A 24 49.13 -11.07 2.70
N GLY A 25 49.19 -10.18 3.67
CA GLY A 25 48.19 -9.14 3.84
C GLY A 25 48.71 -8.01 4.70
N PHE A 26 47.80 -7.12 5.07
CA PHE A 26 48.10 -6.02 5.98
C PHE A 26 47.01 -5.82 7.01
N ILE A 27 47.43 -5.54 8.25
CA ILE A 27 46.56 -5.02 9.30
C ILE A 27 46.77 -3.51 9.37
N ALA A 28 45.68 -2.77 9.22
CA ALA A 28 45.64 -1.34 9.48
C ALA A 28 45.52 -1.12 11.00
N SER A 29 46.48 -0.41 11.58
CA SER A 29 46.43 -0.01 13.00
C SER A 29 46.90 1.42 13.21
N ASN A 30 47.50 2.07 12.20
CA ASN A 30 47.94 3.49 12.27
C ASN A 30 48.91 3.80 13.41
N ASN A 31 49.67 2.80 13.87
CA ASN A 31 50.43 2.84 15.13
C ASN A 31 49.60 3.24 16.36
N CYS A 32 48.28 3.13 16.32
CA CYS A 32 47.40 3.50 17.43
C CYS A 32 47.87 2.78 18.71
N ASN A 33 48.19 3.58 19.73
CA ASN A 33 48.71 3.16 21.03
C ASN A 33 50.10 2.46 21.01
N MET A 34 50.88 2.59 19.92
CA MET A 34 52.25 2.08 19.82
C MET A 34 53.28 3.19 20.14
N PRO A 35 54.32 2.93 20.96
CA PRO A 35 55.32 3.94 21.29
C PRO A 35 56.34 4.09 20.15
N THR A 36 55.93 4.74 19.06
CA THR A 36 56.80 5.00 17.91
C THR A 36 56.41 6.30 17.19
N PRO A 37 57.37 7.22 16.93
CA PRO A 37 57.07 8.49 16.24
C PRO A 37 56.92 8.32 14.72
N LYS A 38 57.32 7.17 14.16
CA LYS A 38 57.28 6.91 12.72
C LYS A 38 55.96 6.27 12.34
N TYR A 39 55.06 7.03 11.70
CA TYR A 39 53.76 6.55 11.23
C TYR A 39 53.90 5.28 10.38
N ASN A 40 53.17 4.24 10.79
CA ASN A 40 53.05 2.99 10.07
C ASN A 40 51.60 2.51 10.17
N GLN A 41 50.90 2.66 9.07
CA GLN A 41 49.52 2.23 8.93
C GLN A 41 49.41 0.72 8.81
N ASP A 42 50.25 0.15 7.93
CA ASP A 42 50.10 -1.20 7.43
C ASP A 42 51.15 -2.11 8.13
N PHE A 43 50.67 -3.10 8.87
CA PHE A 43 51.51 -4.15 9.45
C PHE A 43 51.41 -5.39 8.59
N TYR A 44 52.54 -5.82 8.03
CA TYR A 44 52.58 -7.02 7.20
C TYR A 44 52.11 -8.23 8.01
N VAL A 45 51.33 -9.09 7.39
CA VAL A 45 50.92 -10.39 7.92
C VAL A 45 51.07 -11.46 6.86
N SER A 46 51.30 -12.69 7.31
CA SER A 46 51.29 -13.93 6.51
C SER A 46 50.35 -14.93 7.21
N SER A 47 50.06 -16.09 6.64
CA SER A 47 49.18 -17.07 7.31
C SER A 47 49.72 -17.49 8.67
N ALA A 48 51.05 -17.57 8.82
CA ALA A 48 51.72 -17.83 10.09
C ALA A 48 51.59 -16.71 11.14
N SER A 49 51.09 -15.53 10.76
CA SER A 49 50.83 -14.43 11.69
C SER A 49 49.54 -14.61 12.48
N PHE A 50 48.57 -15.37 11.95
CA PHE A 50 47.24 -15.50 12.54
C PHE A 50 47.13 -16.77 13.39
N ILE A 51 46.51 -16.63 14.56
CA ILE A 51 46.18 -17.74 15.47
C ILE A 51 44.91 -18.47 15.00
N GLU A 52 43.97 -17.73 14.42
CA GLU A 52 42.70 -18.26 13.88
C GLU A 52 42.45 -17.74 12.46
N ASN A 53 41.85 -18.56 11.60
CA ASN A 53 41.64 -18.21 10.19
C ASN A 53 40.54 -17.15 10.02
N GLU A 54 39.57 -17.14 10.93
CA GLU A 54 38.43 -16.23 10.94
C GLU A 54 38.87 -14.77 11.16
N ALA A 55 40.04 -14.57 11.79
CA ALA A 55 40.65 -13.26 11.96
C ALA A 55 41.18 -12.66 10.66
N LYS A 56 41.31 -13.44 9.57
CA LYS A 56 41.85 -12.99 8.26
C LYS A 56 40.84 -12.23 7.40
N LYS A 57 39.56 -12.18 7.79
CA LYS A 57 38.50 -11.51 7.02
C LYS A 57 38.79 -10.01 6.90
N GLU A 58 38.56 -9.44 5.72
CA GLU A 58 38.65 -7.99 5.51
C GLU A 58 37.71 -7.24 6.47
N GLU A 59 38.18 -6.10 6.98
CA GLU A 59 37.56 -5.25 8.01
C GLU A 59 37.35 -5.91 9.39
N GLN A 60 37.83 -7.15 9.59
CA GLN A 60 37.75 -7.80 10.89
C GLN A 60 38.65 -7.10 11.92
N ILE A 61 38.07 -6.76 13.07
CA ILE A 61 38.81 -6.21 14.21
C ILE A 61 39.56 -7.32 14.93
N VAL A 62 40.86 -7.12 15.08
CA VAL A 62 41.82 -8.09 15.58
C VAL A 62 42.74 -7.46 16.62
N VAL A 63 43.27 -8.29 17.50
CA VAL A 63 44.39 -7.97 18.38
C VAL A 63 45.63 -8.71 17.92
N PHE A 64 46.79 -8.07 18.04
CA PHE A 64 48.06 -8.61 17.54
C PHE A 64 49.28 -8.08 18.30
N GLN A 65 50.43 -8.72 18.08
CA GLN A 65 51.74 -8.27 18.57
C GLN A 65 52.67 -7.93 17.41
N VAL A 66 53.73 -7.17 17.66
CA VAL A 66 54.64 -6.70 16.59
C VAL A 66 56.00 -7.38 16.69
N ASP A 67 56.39 -8.08 15.63
CA ASP A 67 57.66 -8.77 15.43
C ASP A 67 58.56 -7.98 14.47
N LYS A 68 59.85 -7.82 14.80
CA LYS A 68 60.84 -7.17 13.92
C LYS A 68 61.50 -8.20 13.02
N GLN A 69 61.36 -8.06 11.70
CA GLN A 69 62.05 -8.91 10.75
C GLN A 69 63.49 -8.45 10.50
N ASN A 70 64.36 -9.38 10.07
CA ASN A 70 65.78 -9.15 9.78
C ASN A 70 66.03 -8.06 8.73
N ASN A 71 65.06 -7.78 7.86
CA ASN A 71 65.09 -6.71 6.84
C ASN A 71 64.60 -5.34 7.36
N GLY A 72 64.33 -5.22 8.66
CA GLY A 72 63.83 -3.98 9.29
C GLY A 72 62.31 -3.75 9.18
N LYS A 73 61.57 -4.61 8.48
CA LYS A 73 60.10 -4.50 8.36
C LYS A 73 59.39 -5.01 9.63
N LYS A 74 58.29 -4.36 10.00
CA LYS A 74 57.44 -4.74 11.14
C LYS A 74 56.35 -5.71 10.65
N ARG A 75 56.21 -6.86 11.31
CA ARG A 75 55.19 -7.87 11.03
C ARG A 75 54.25 -7.99 12.22
N ALA A 76 52.95 -8.04 11.96
CA ALA A 76 51.99 -8.43 12.99
C ALA A 76 52.00 -9.96 13.15
N VAL A 77 52.01 -10.43 14.38
CA VAL A 77 52.05 -11.85 14.77
C VAL A 77 51.09 -12.08 15.92
N ASN A 78 50.77 -13.35 16.20
CA ASN A 78 49.78 -13.71 17.23
C ASN A 78 48.44 -13.00 17.02
N VAL A 79 48.03 -12.85 15.76
CA VAL A 79 46.81 -12.13 15.37
C VAL A 79 45.59 -12.99 15.66
N ARG A 80 44.65 -12.49 16.47
CA ARG A 80 43.36 -13.12 16.75
C ARG A 80 42.23 -12.09 16.74
N ARG A 81 40.98 -12.51 16.60
CA ARG A 81 39.80 -11.67 16.78
C ARG A 81 39.80 -11.09 18.19
N ILE A 82 39.31 -9.86 18.27
CA ILE A 82 38.99 -9.26 19.56
C ILE A 82 37.77 -9.96 20.17
N THR A 83 37.82 -10.26 21.46
CA THR A 83 36.75 -10.98 22.19
C THR A 83 36.04 -10.06 23.18
N LYS A 84 35.08 -10.61 23.95
CA LYS A 84 34.41 -9.90 25.05
C LYS A 84 35.08 -10.13 26.40
N SER A 85 36.31 -10.63 26.42
CA SER A 85 37.05 -10.81 27.67
C SER A 85 37.33 -9.47 28.34
N GLU A 86 37.52 -9.49 29.66
CA GLU A 86 37.90 -8.30 30.42
C GLU A 86 39.21 -7.68 29.88
N GLU A 87 40.17 -8.54 29.52
CA GLU A 87 41.48 -8.15 28.99
C GLU A 87 41.38 -7.42 27.64
N ASP A 88 40.56 -7.94 26.71
CA ASP A 88 40.31 -7.30 25.42
C ASP A 88 39.46 -6.04 25.55
N SER A 89 38.55 -6.00 26.54
CA SER A 89 37.74 -4.82 26.86
C SER A 89 38.62 -3.70 27.43
N LEU A 90 39.54 -4.01 28.33
CA LEU A 90 40.54 -3.07 28.85
C LEU A 90 41.50 -2.60 27.75
N LEU A 91 41.91 -3.50 26.84
CA LEU A 91 42.70 -3.13 25.69
C LEU A 91 41.92 -2.18 24.77
N ALA A 92 40.65 -2.46 24.46
CA ALA A 92 39.81 -1.57 23.66
C ALA A 92 39.54 -0.22 24.35
N LEU A 93 39.49 -0.18 25.68
CA LEU A 93 39.36 1.05 26.47
C LEU A 93 40.65 1.88 26.51
N SER A 94 41.81 1.27 26.28
CA SER A 94 43.09 1.99 26.18
C SER A 94 43.20 2.86 24.92
N TYR A 95 42.30 2.68 23.96
CA TYR A 95 42.23 3.46 22.71
C TYR A 95 41.25 4.64 22.81
N TYR A 96 40.62 4.88 23.97
CA TYR A 96 39.66 5.97 24.21
C TYR A 96 40.30 7.34 23.99
N GLY A 97 39.58 8.26 23.35
CA GLY A 97 40.02 9.61 23.02
C GLY A 97 40.97 9.64 21.82
N ASP A 98 42.24 9.30 22.05
CA ASP A 98 43.33 9.62 21.10
C ASP A 98 43.45 8.66 19.91
N HIS A 99 42.88 7.46 20.01
CA HIS A 99 43.15 6.34 19.09
C HIS A 99 41.90 5.54 18.70
N GLU A 100 40.73 6.18 18.75
CA GLU A 100 39.44 5.50 18.62
C GLU A 100 39.14 4.99 17.21
N TYR A 101 39.80 5.58 16.20
CA TYR A 101 39.56 5.30 14.80
C TYR A 101 40.75 4.61 14.16
N ILE A 102 40.46 3.56 13.40
CA ILE A 102 41.39 3.01 12.41
C ILE A 102 41.01 3.62 11.07
N GLU A 103 41.87 4.50 10.57
CA GLU A 103 41.74 5.13 9.27
C GLU A 103 42.50 4.33 8.20
N TYR A 104 41.85 4.08 7.08
CA TYR A 104 42.47 3.50 5.89
C TYR A 104 43.01 4.58 4.96
N LYS A 105 43.93 4.21 4.05
CA LYS A 105 44.51 5.14 3.05
C LYS A 105 43.47 5.71 2.08
N ASP A 106 42.32 5.07 1.97
CA ASP A 106 41.20 5.46 1.09
C ASP A 106 40.13 6.28 1.83
N ASN A 107 40.48 6.86 2.99
CA ASN A 107 39.61 7.65 3.86
C ASN A 107 38.44 6.91 4.53
N ARG A 108 38.33 5.57 4.39
CA ARG A 108 37.43 4.78 5.25
C ARG A 108 37.89 4.85 6.70
N LYS A 109 36.96 4.94 7.66
CA LYS A 109 37.24 4.94 9.10
C LYS A 109 36.44 3.86 9.80
N ILE A 110 37.09 3.08 10.66
CA ILE A 110 36.43 2.14 11.56
C ILE A 110 36.52 2.68 12.98
N ASN A 111 35.36 2.89 13.62
CA ASN A 111 35.29 3.30 15.02
C ASN A 111 35.35 2.07 15.93
N LEU A 112 36.46 1.90 16.65
CA LEU A 112 36.70 0.76 17.54
C LEU A 112 35.64 0.63 18.64
N TYR A 113 35.01 1.73 19.08
CA TYR A 113 34.01 1.76 20.15
C TYR A 113 32.66 1.18 19.73
N THR A 114 32.29 1.30 18.46
CA THR A 114 31.05 0.72 17.93
C THR A 114 31.11 -0.80 17.72
N HIS A 115 32.33 -1.35 17.61
CA HIS A 115 32.56 -2.75 17.25
C HIS A 115 33.05 -3.64 18.41
N THR A 116 33.20 -3.09 19.62
CA THR A 116 33.71 -3.83 20.79
C THR A 116 32.75 -3.75 21.96
N PHE A 117 32.63 -4.85 22.72
CA PHE A 117 31.79 -4.90 23.92
C PHE A 117 32.46 -4.14 25.07
N LYS A 118 31.73 -3.20 25.70
CA LYS A 118 32.25 -2.36 26.79
C LYS A 118 31.18 -2.18 27.88
N PRO A 119 31.30 -2.84 29.04
CA PRO A 119 30.39 -2.62 30.16
C PRO A 119 30.43 -1.18 30.67
N LEU A 120 29.27 -0.60 31.01
CA LEU A 120 29.15 0.79 31.50
C LEU A 120 30.08 1.09 32.67
N GLY A 121 30.21 0.17 33.64
CA GLY A 121 31.09 0.34 34.78
C GLY A 121 32.56 0.54 34.38
N MET A 122 33.07 -0.28 33.45
CA MET A 122 34.47 -0.17 32.99
C MET A 122 34.74 1.13 32.22
N VAL A 123 33.76 1.60 31.43
CA VAL A 123 33.87 2.88 30.71
C VAL A 123 33.81 4.04 31.71
N ALA A 124 32.86 4.01 32.66
CA ALA A 124 32.72 5.02 33.71
C ALA A 124 33.99 5.12 34.57
N ASP A 125 34.63 4.00 34.92
CA ASP A 125 35.90 3.99 35.68
C ASP A 125 37.10 4.48 34.87
N LYS A 126 37.09 4.31 33.55
CA LYS A 126 38.10 4.90 32.66
C LYS A 126 37.92 6.42 32.57
N VAL A 127 36.69 6.88 32.40
CA VAL A 127 36.35 8.31 32.35
C VAL A 127 36.61 9.00 33.69
N ARG A 128 36.28 8.36 34.81
CA ARG A 128 36.63 8.80 36.16
C ARG A 128 38.11 9.13 36.27
N ARG A 129 38.98 8.17 35.91
CA ARG A 129 40.44 8.35 35.95
C ARG A 129 40.91 9.48 35.04
N ILE A 130 40.36 9.59 33.82
CA ILE A 130 40.70 10.70 32.90
C ILE A 130 40.40 12.05 33.54
N ILE A 131 39.24 12.18 34.21
CA ILE A 131 38.84 13.43 34.87
C ILE A 131 39.71 13.70 36.09
N GLU A 132 40.00 12.68 36.91
CA GLU A 132 40.83 12.82 38.12
C GLU A 132 42.29 13.15 37.80
N GLU A 133 42.83 12.62 36.69
CA GLU A 133 44.22 12.80 36.26
C GLU A 133 44.42 13.99 35.30
N ASP A 134 43.36 14.69 34.87
CA ASP A 134 43.47 15.87 34.00
C ASP A 134 44.14 17.04 34.76
N ALA A 135 45.39 17.34 34.41
CA ALA A 135 46.17 18.42 35.01
C ALA A 135 45.55 19.82 34.81
N GLY A 136 44.59 19.96 33.88
CA GLY A 136 43.82 21.17 33.68
C GLY A 136 42.33 21.01 34.01
N ARG A 137 41.96 20.08 34.89
CA ARG A 137 40.58 19.85 35.36
C ARG A 137 39.90 21.18 35.75
N SER A 138 38.79 21.48 35.08
CA SER A 138 37.93 22.63 35.34
C SER A 138 36.47 22.22 35.11
N PRO A 139 35.48 22.98 35.59
CA PRO A 139 34.06 22.72 35.30
C PRO A 139 33.75 22.50 33.82
N GLU A 140 34.36 23.30 32.95
CA GLU A 140 34.17 23.25 31.50
C GLU A 140 34.76 21.95 30.93
N LYS A 141 36.02 21.65 31.25
CA LYS A 141 36.69 20.43 30.78
C LYS A 141 36.05 19.15 31.33
N THR A 142 35.65 19.16 32.60
CA THR A 142 34.93 18.04 33.21
C THR A 142 33.59 17.81 32.51
N SER A 143 32.85 18.89 32.19
CA SER A 143 31.61 18.80 31.41
C SER A 143 31.84 18.30 29.98
N GLU A 144 32.95 18.66 29.34
CA GLU A 144 33.34 18.14 28.01
C GLU A 144 33.70 16.66 28.05
N HIS A 145 34.53 16.21 29.00
CA HIS A 145 34.85 14.80 29.20
C HIS A 145 33.60 13.98 29.49
N PHE A 146 32.69 14.51 30.32
CA PHE A 146 31.42 13.87 30.64
C PHE A 146 30.48 13.80 29.43
N LYS A 147 30.42 14.87 28.62
CA LYS A 147 29.66 14.88 27.37
C LYS A 147 30.20 13.83 26.39
N PHE A 148 31.51 13.80 26.21
CA PHE A 148 32.18 12.82 25.36
C PHE A 148 31.81 11.39 25.78
N PHE A 149 31.82 11.11 27.09
CA PHE A 149 31.36 9.82 27.61
C PHE A 149 29.90 9.48 27.28
N VAL A 150 28.96 10.40 27.53
CA VAL A 150 27.53 10.19 27.26
C VAL A 150 27.28 9.92 25.77
N ASP A 151 27.93 10.70 24.89
CA ASP A 151 27.79 10.59 23.43
C ASP A 151 28.35 9.26 22.89
N HIS A 152 29.42 8.70 23.50
CA HIS A 152 30.07 7.47 23.05
C HIS A 152 29.48 6.19 23.67
N TYR A 153 28.72 6.30 24.76
CA TYR A 153 28.10 5.15 25.42
C TYR A 153 26.81 4.66 24.72
N LYS A 154 26.05 5.52 24.02
CA LYS A 154 24.78 5.11 23.34
C LYS A 154 24.53 5.79 21.99
N GLN A 155 25.13 5.25 20.92
CA GLN A 155 24.60 5.45 19.56
C GLN A 155 23.62 4.32 19.21
N ASN A 156 22.35 4.50 19.56
CA ASN A 156 21.22 3.84 18.89
C ASN A 156 20.28 4.95 18.40
N GLU A 157 19.87 4.89 17.14
CA GLU A 157 19.18 5.96 16.37
C GLU A 157 17.83 6.46 16.92
N TYR A 158 17.41 6.10 18.14
CA TYR A 158 16.07 6.41 18.67
C TYR A 158 15.98 7.01 20.08
N SER A 159 17.07 7.41 20.72
CA SER A 159 16.98 8.13 22.01
C SER A 159 17.62 9.51 21.94
N LYS A 160 16.79 10.57 21.95
CA LYS A 160 17.25 11.89 22.41
C LYS A 160 17.75 11.74 23.86
N ASP A 161 18.84 12.43 24.22
CA ASP A 161 19.59 12.39 25.49
C ASP A 161 18.71 12.27 26.76
N ARG A 162 17.50 12.83 26.67
CA ARG A 162 16.40 12.81 27.64
C ARG A 162 16.03 11.44 28.23
N TYR A 163 16.27 10.34 27.52
CA TYR A 163 15.89 8.98 27.97
C TYR A 163 16.99 8.21 28.70
N ILE A 164 18.20 8.75 28.82
CA ILE A 164 19.34 8.01 29.42
C ILE A 164 19.23 8.08 30.95
N PHE A 165 19.27 9.28 31.51
CA PHE A 165 19.35 9.49 32.96
C PHE A 165 18.07 9.09 33.69
N ASP A 166 16.89 9.41 33.15
CA ASP A 166 15.58 9.05 33.74
C ASP A 166 15.33 7.55 33.75
N ARG A 167 15.62 6.85 32.65
CA ARG A 167 15.39 5.40 32.55
C ARG A 167 16.35 4.61 33.44
N GLN A 168 17.62 5.02 33.47
CA GLN A 168 18.65 4.30 34.21
C GLN A 168 18.59 4.57 35.71
N PHE A 169 17.96 5.67 36.14
CA PHE A 169 17.77 5.98 37.56
C PHE A 169 16.96 4.90 38.30
N SER A 170 16.09 4.18 37.59
CA SER A 170 15.29 3.07 38.14
C SER A 170 15.93 1.68 37.96
N THR A 171 17.21 1.62 37.55
CA THR A 171 17.93 0.35 37.30
C THR A 171 19.16 0.20 38.21
N GLU A 172 19.78 -0.97 38.18
CA GLU A 172 21.04 -1.26 38.91
C GLU A 172 22.19 -0.31 38.50
N GLU A 173 22.14 0.25 37.27
CA GLU A 173 23.10 1.22 36.74
C GLU A 173 23.11 2.57 37.50
N LYS A 174 22.07 2.87 38.29
CA LYS A 174 22.01 4.08 39.15
C LYS A 174 23.26 4.23 40.03
N SER A 175 23.74 3.11 40.56
CA SER A 175 24.92 3.05 41.45
C SER A 175 26.20 3.51 40.74
N ILE A 176 26.35 3.18 39.45
CA ILE A 176 27.51 3.54 38.63
C ILE A 176 27.52 5.05 38.38
N TRP A 177 26.38 5.62 37.99
CA TRP A 177 26.24 7.07 37.79
C TRP A 177 26.49 7.86 39.07
N ARG A 178 25.94 7.42 40.21
CA ARG A 178 26.21 8.06 41.51
C ARG A 178 27.69 8.03 41.86
N SER A 179 28.36 6.91 41.61
CA SER A 179 29.79 6.77 41.89
C SER A 179 30.67 7.65 40.98
N LEU A 180 30.29 7.83 39.72
CA LEU A 180 30.99 8.74 38.81
C LEU A 180 30.75 10.21 39.20
N LEU A 181 29.50 10.61 39.43
CA LEU A 181 29.13 11.99 39.78
C LEU A 181 29.67 12.41 41.15
N SER A 182 29.93 11.46 42.06
CA SER A 182 30.48 11.78 43.38
C SER A 182 31.89 12.36 43.35
N ILE A 183 32.66 12.15 42.26
CA ILE A 183 34.00 12.70 42.14
C ILE A 183 34.00 14.19 41.76
N PHE A 184 32.86 14.73 41.28
CA PHE A 184 32.75 16.10 40.79
C PHE A 184 32.61 17.10 41.93
N THR A 185 33.27 18.26 41.82
CA THR A 185 33.02 19.43 42.67
C THR A 185 31.66 20.04 42.38
N ASP A 186 31.17 20.92 43.24
CA ASP A 186 29.87 21.56 43.04
C ASP A 186 29.81 22.41 41.76
N GLU A 187 30.90 23.10 41.41
CA GLU A 187 31.02 23.84 40.16
C GLU A 187 30.98 22.91 38.93
N GLU A 188 31.61 21.74 39.01
CA GLU A 188 31.59 20.72 37.95
C GLU A 188 30.21 20.08 37.81
N ARG A 189 29.53 19.79 38.92
CA ARG A 189 28.15 19.30 38.93
C ARG A 189 27.21 20.30 38.28
N ILE A 190 27.35 21.59 38.59
CA ILE A 190 26.60 22.68 37.95
C ILE A 190 26.89 22.72 36.44
N ALA A 191 28.15 22.59 36.01
CA ALA A 191 28.52 22.58 34.59
C ALA A 191 27.93 21.39 33.83
N VAL A 192 27.80 20.23 34.48
CA VAL A 192 27.13 19.05 33.91
C VAL A 192 25.61 19.23 33.88
N MET A 193 24.99 19.77 34.94
CA MET A 193 23.55 20.07 34.99
C MET A 193 23.14 21.13 33.95
N LYS A 194 24.00 22.12 33.67
CA LYS A 194 23.79 23.08 32.58
C LYS A 194 23.68 22.39 31.22
N ARG A 195 24.40 21.30 31.02
CA ARG A 195 24.43 20.55 29.77
C ARG A 195 23.35 19.47 29.69
N TYR A 196 23.05 18.83 30.81
CA TYR A 196 22.07 17.74 30.91
C TYR A 196 21.12 17.94 32.11
N PRO A 197 20.11 18.82 32.02
CA PRO A 197 19.27 19.20 33.17
C PRO A 197 18.57 18.04 33.89
N THR A 198 18.22 16.95 33.19
CA THR A 198 17.59 15.76 33.81
C THR A 198 18.51 14.99 34.76
N ILE A 199 19.84 15.21 34.68
CA ILE A 199 20.79 14.59 35.62
C ILE A 199 20.61 15.11 37.04
N VAL A 200 19.88 16.23 37.22
CA VAL A 200 19.56 16.81 38.53
C VAL A 200 18.99 15.78 39.52
N ARG A 201 18.29 14.77 39.00
CA ARG A 201 17.70 13.66 39.77
C ARG A 201 18.72 12.83 40.56
N TYR A 202 20.01 12.90 40.20
CA TYR A 202 21.10 12.20 40.88
C TYR A 202 21.72 13.02 42.02
N PHE A 203 21.29 14.28 42.22
CA PHE A 203 21.72 15.15 43.29
C PHE A 203 20.57 15.37 44.28
N ASP A 204 20.89 15.22 45.57
CA ASP A 204 19.92 15.40 46.66
C ASP A 204 20.16 16.76 47.41
N ASP A 205 21.08 17.60 46.93
CA ASP A 205 21.51 18.86 47.56
C ASP A 205 20.70 20.08 47.06
N SER A 206 19.84 20.64 47.92
CA SER A 206 18.97 21.78 47.59
C SER A 206 19.75 23.07 47.27
N ASP A 207 20.87 23.35 47.94
CA ASP A 207 21.64 24.58 47.76
C ASP A 207 22.38 24.59 46.41
N LEU A 208 22.92 23.42 46.02
CA LEU A 208 23.52 23.19 44.71
C LEU A 208 22.51 23.38 43.58
N ILE A 209 21.33 22.76 43.72
CA ILE A 209 20.25 22.83 42.72
C ILE A 209 19.73 24.26 42.58
N GLN A 210 19.54 24.97 43.70
CA GLN A 210 19.09 26.36 43.69
C GLN A 210 20.10 27.30 43.05
N THR A 211 21.41 27.09 43.30
CA THR A 211 22.49 27.85 42.65
C THR A 211 22.48 27.63 41.13
N TRP A 212 22.33 26.38 40.69
CA TRP A 212 22.20 26.06 39.26
C TRP A 212 20.97 26.72 38.63
N LEU A 213 19.80 26.64 39.28
CA LEU A 213 18.57 27.28 38.81
C LEU A 213 18.74 28.80 38.69
N GLY A 214 19.40 29.45 39.65
CA GLY A 214 19.70 30.89 39.58
C GLY A 214 20.59 31.27 38.40
N GLN A 215 21.55 30.42 38.03
CA GLN A 215 22.40 30.63 36.85
C GLN A 215 21.68 30.33 35.54
N LYS A 216 20.82 29.31 35.50
CA LYS A 216 20.07 28.89 34.31
C LYS A 216 18.86 29.80 34.02
N LEU A 217 18.27 30.39 35.05
CA LEU A 217 17.12 31.33 34.99
C LEU A 217 17.57 32.78 35.24
N ASN A 218 18.16 33.39 34.21
CA ASN A 218 18.69 34.74 34.21
C ASN A 218 18.00 35.62 33.12
N ASN A 219 18.46 36.86 32.95
CA ASN A 219 17.85 37.82 32.02
C ASN A 219 17.99 37.42 30.53
N ASP A 220 18.98 36.60 30.22
CA ASP A 220 19.28 36.08 28.88
C ASP A 220 18.56 34.75 28.59
N SER A 221 17.91 34.15 29.60
CA SER A 221 17.16 32.91 29.42
C SER A 221 16.02 33.06 28.43
N GLU A 222 15.85 32.05 27.58
CA GLU A 222 14.80 32.00 26.58
C GLU A 222 13.64 31.09 27.01
N LEU A 223 12.56 31.11 26.23
CA LEU A 223 11.38 30.28 26.45
C LEU A 223 11.71 28.79 26.59
N SER A 224 12.68 28.31 25.80
CA SER A 224 13.14 26.92 25.84
C SER A 224 13.77 26.56 27.19
N ASP A 225 14.54 27.49 27.79
CA ASP A 225 15.17 27.27 29.09
C ASP A 225 14.13 27.15 30.19
N TRP A 226 13.11 28.00 30.16
CA TRP A 226 12.02 27.98 31.14
C TRP A 226 11.20 26.69 31.06
N GLN A 227 10.84 26.28 29.84
CA GLN A 227 10.13 25.03 29.60
C GLN A 227 10.96 23.78 29.92
N GLU A 228 12.28 23.84 29.75
CA GLU A 228 13.19 22.77 30.13
C GLU A 228 13.21 22.58 31.65
N VAL A 229 13.20 23.69 32.40
CA VAL A 229 13.17 23.71 33.87
C VAL A 229 11.79 23.29 34.43
N GLU A 230 10.66 23.74 33.87
CA GLU A 230 9.33 23.31 34.33
C GLU A 230 9.14 21.78 34.29
N ARG A 231 9.74 21.13 33.28
CA ARG A 231 9.58 19.69 33.06
C ARG A 231 10.34 18.81 34.06
N ILE A 232 11.24 19.39 34.85
CA ILE A 232 12.01 18.66 35.87
C ILE A 232 11.57 19.02 37.29
N PHE A 233 10.50 19.81 37.46
CA PHE A 233 9.97 20.19 38.78
C PHE A 233 9.65 18.99 39.67
N GLU A 234 9.25 17.86 39.09
CA GLU A 234 8.98 16.62 39.82
C GLU A 234 10.26 15.92 40.32
N TYR A 235 11.43 16.31 39.82
CA TYR A 235 12.72 15.67 40.10
C TYR A 235 13.63 16.49 41.01
N ILE A 236 13.22 17.70 41.39
CA ILE A 236 13.97 18.59 42.28
C ILE A 236 13.20 18.83 43.60
N PRO A 237 13.88 19.25 44.68
CA PRO A 237 13.22 19.60 45.93
C PRO A 237 12.14 20.67 45.75
N LYS A 238 11.06 20.57 46.55
CA LYS A 238 9.90 21.47 46.45
C LYS A 238 10.27 22.94 46.64
N GLU A 239 11.19 23.25 47.55
CA GLU A 239 11.70 24.61 47.73
C GLU A 239 12.37 25.17 46.46
N CYS A 240 13.19 24.38 45.78
CA CYS A 240 13.88 24.77 44.55
C CYS A 240 12.90 24.96 43.38
N ALA A 241 11.88 24.10 43.27
CA ALA A 241 10.80 24.27 42.30
C ALA A 241 9.99 25.56 42.54
N GLY A 242 9.72 25.87 43.81
CA GLY A 242 9.08 27.13 44.21
C GLY A 242 9.91 28.36 43.81
N TYR A 243 11.22 28.33 44.10
CA TYR A 243 12.17 29.37 43.68
C TYR A 243 12.20 29.55 42.15
N ALA A 244 12.31 28.45 41.39
CA ALA A 244 12.34 28.50 39.93
C ALA A 244 11.06 29.10 39.35
N LYS A 245 9.88 28.72 39.88
CA LYS A 245 8.59 29.24 39.43
C LYS A 245 8.48 30.76 39.61
N GLN A 246 8.80 31.26 40.80
CA GLN A 246 8.79 32.70 41.08
C GLN A 246 9.77 33.48 40.20
N ARG A 247 10.94 32.89 39.92
CA ARG A 247 11.96 33.48 39.06
C ARG A 247 11.51 33.55 37.59
N ILE A 248 10.89 32.49 37.06
CA ILE A 248 10.32 32.44 35.71
C ILE A 248 9.22 33.51 35.56
N GLU A 249 8.27 33.58 36.50
CA GLU A 249 7.16 34.56 36.45
C GLU A 249 7.68 36.01 36.36
N THR A 250 8.76 36.35 37.09
CA THR A 250 9.37 37.70 37.06
C THR A 250 10.06 38.01 35.73
N LEU A 251 10.75 37.04 35.14
CA LEU A 251 11.48 37.22 33.87
C LEU A 251 10.53 37.31 32.67
N VAL A 252 9.41 36.59 32.73
CA VAL A 252 8.37 36.55 31.70
C VAL A 252 7.66 37.91 31.55
N ASP A 253 7.42 38.63 32.65
CA ASP A 253 6.79 39.97 32.65
C ASP A 253 7.46 40.93 31.66
N GLY A 254 8.79 41.06 31.74
CA GLY A 254 9.55 41.99 30.90
C GLY A 254 9.54 41.64 29.42
N LYS A 255 9.35 40.37 29.06
CA LYS A 255 9.21 39.93 27.66
C LYS A 255 7.79 40.16 27.15
N ILE A 256 6.77 39.98 27.99
CA ILE A 256 5.37 40.25 27.63
C ILE A 256 5.16 41.72 27.26
N PHE A 257 5.70 42.66 28.05
CA PHE A 257 5.56 44.09 27.76
C PHE A 257 6.14 44.49 26.39
N LYS A 258 7.34 43.99 26.05
CA LYS A 258 7.97 44.25 24.74
C LYS A 258 7.14 43.72 23.58
N VAL A 259 6.51 42.55 23.76
CA VAL A 259 5.63 41.98 22.72
C VAL A 259 4.35 42.81 22.57
N PHE A 260 3.78 43.35 23.65
CA PHE A 260 2.65 44.29 23.54
C PHE A 260 3.03 45.60 22.84
N GLU A 261 4.21 46.17 23.10
CA GLU A 261 4.71 47.34 22.37
C GLU A 261 4.86 47.06 20.86
N GLU A 262 5.45 45.92 20.50
CA GLU A 262 5.58 45.48 19.10
C GLU A 262 4.21 45.36 18.41
N LEU A 263 3.25 44.69 19.06
CA LEU A 263 1.89 44.50 18.55
C LEU A 263 1.11 45.83 18.42
N SER A 264 1.39 46.82 19.26
CA SER A 264 0.71 48.13 19.28
C SER A 264 1.00 49.00 18.05
N THR A 265 2.12 48.77 17.37
CA THR A 265 2.50 49.50 16.14
C THR A 265 1.74 49.03 14.90
N ARG A 266 1.06 47.90 14.99
CA ARG A 266 0.35 47.27 13.87
C ARG A 266 -1.04 47.85 13.68
N SER A 267 -1.66 47.54 12.55
CA SER A 267 -3.04 47.94 12.21
C SER A 267 -4.04 46.77 12.21
N ASP A 268 -3.58 45.54 12.42
CA ASP A 268 -4.33 44.32 12.13
C ASP A 268 -4.50 43.37 13.34
N ILE A 269 -4.33 43.86 14.56
CA ILE A 269 -4.48 43.06 15.81
C ILE A 269 -5.90 43.17 16.35
N SER A 270 -6.51 42.03 16.69
CA SER A 270 -7.83 41.95 17.33
C SER A 270 -7.73 41.48 18.77
N GLU A 271 -8.78 41.73 19.57
CA GLU A 271 -8.82 41.37 20.98
C GLU A 271 -8.65 39.86 21.23
N ASP A 272 -9.29 39.03 20.40
CA ASP A 272 -9.22 37.57 20.51
C ASP A 272 -7.79 37.02 20.31
N VAL A 273 -6.96 37.72 19.56
CA VAL A 273 -5.56 37.34 19.33
C VAL A 273 -4.71 37.52 20.60
N LEU A 274 -5.13 38.40 21.50
CA LEU A 274 -4.44 38.67 22.77
C LEU A 274 -4.85 37.71 23.90
N LYS A 275 -5.79 36.78 23.66
CA LYS A 275 -6.25 35.76 24.62
C LYS A 275 -5.61 34.39 24.34
N VAL A 276 -5.16 33.70 25.39
CA VAL A 276 -4.53 32.36 25.26
C VAL A 276 -5.58 31.33 24.82
N SER A 277 -5.39 30.69 23.66
CA SER A 277 -6.26 29.60 23.17
C SER A 277 -5.52 28.25 23.13
N SER A 278 -6.24 27.16 23.42
CA SER A 278 -5.77 25.78 23.30
C SER A 278 -5.80 25.25 21.86
N ASP A 279 -6.58 25.86 20.96
CA ASP A 279 -7.01 25.27 19.69
C ASP A 279 -6.23 25.72 18.44
N TYR A 280 -5.21 26.55 18.60
CA TYR A 280 -4.55 27.15 17.43
C TYR A 280 -3.73 26.17 16.57
N ARG A 281 -3.40 24.97 17.09
CA ARG A 281 -2.74 23.92 16.28
C ARG A 281 -3.60 23.47 15.08
N GLN A 282 -4.91 23.72 15.07
CA GLN A 282 -5.77 23.41 13.93
C GLN A 282 -5.68 24.42 12.77
N ARG A 283 -5.30 25.68 13.01
CA ARG A 283 -5.32 26.71 11.95
C ARG A 283 -4.19 26.57 10.92
N LYS A 284 -3.12 25.84 11.24
CA LYS A 284 -2.04 25.48 10.30
C LYS A 284 -2.49 24.45 9.23
N ALA A 285 -3.60 23.75 9.47
CA ALA A 285 -4.09 22.68 8.59
C ALA A 285 -4.97 23.18 7.42
N MET A 286 -5.36 24.47 7.39
CA MET A 286 -6.32 25.01 6.42
C MET A 286 -5.73 25.93 5.34
N GLY A 287 -4.41 26.03 5.21
CA GLY A 287 -3.78 26.59 4.00
C GLY A 287 -4.06 28.08 3.70
N MET A 288 -4.38 28.90 4.71
CA MET A 288 -4.48 30.35 4.53
C MET A 288 -3.10 31.02 4.63
N TYR A 289 -2.87 32.05 3.81
CA TYR A 289 -1.65 32.88 3.83
C TYR A 289 -1.47 33.47 5.23
N VAL A 290 -0.34 33.20 5.89
CA VAL A 290 -0.10 33.69 7.26
C VAL A 290 0.99 34.75 7.27
N ASP A 291 0.69 35.89 7.88
CA ASP A 291 1.69 36.89 8.24
C ASP A 291 2.58 36.29 9.33
N TYR A 292 3.80 35.90 8.93
CA TYR A 292 4.77 35.20 9.78
C TYR A 292 5.28 36.06 10.93
N ASP A 293 5.29 37.38 10.81
CA ASP A 293 5.76 38.27 11.86
C ASP A 293 4.68 38.42 12.94
N LYS A 294 3.42 38.63 12.53
CA LYS A 294 2.25 38.63 13.43
C LYS A 294 2.06 37.28 14.13
N GLN A 295 1.92 36.21 13.34
CA GLN A 295 2.71 35.00 13.54
C GLN A 295 3.44 34.78 14.86
N ASN A 296 4.72 35.08 14.74
CA ASN A 296 5.74 34.90 15.74
C ASN A 296 5.48 35.76 16.97
N ALA A 297 5.04 37.01 16.83
CA ALA A 297 4.75 37.89 17.96
C ALA A 297 3.61 37.34 18.83
N VAL A 298 2.51 36.89 18.22
CA VAL A 298 1.37 36.29 18.94
C VAL A 298 1.75 34.97 19.59
N SER A 299 2.46 34.11 18.86
CA SER A 299 2.92 32.83 19.41
C SER A 299 3.89 33.02 20.59
N LYS A 300 4.76 34.04 20.53
CA LYS A 300 5.64 34.43 21.64
C LYS A 300 4.81 34.89 22.84
N LEU A 301 3.86 35.80 22.64
CA LEU A 301 2.97 36.31 23.69
C LEU A 301 2.26 35.16 24.42
N TRP A 302 1.64 34.23 23.69
CA TRP A 302 0.94 33.10 24.31
C TRP A 302 1.85 32.15 25.06
N SER A 303 3.05 31.92 24.53
CA SER A 303 4.03 31.06 25.19
C SER A 303 4.48 31.66 26.52
N TYR A 304 4.62 32.98 26.58
CA TYR A 304 4.93 33.72 27.80
C TYR A 304 3.74 33.77 28.78
N LEU A 305 2.52 34.02 28.29
CA LEU A 305 1.32 34.04 29.14
C LEU A 305 1.01 32.70 29.82
N ARG A 306 1.49 31.56 29.29
CA ARG A 306 1.36 30.25 29.94
C ARG A 306 2.26 30.07 31.15
N LEU A 307 3.30 30.90 31.28
CA LEU A 307 4.31 30.83 32.33
C LEU A 307 4.04 31.82 33.48
N THR A 308 2.91 32.53 33.44
CA THR A 308 2.50 33.51 34.44
C THR A 308 0.99 33.42 34.69
N SER A 309 0.55 33.78 35.89
CA SER A 309 -0.88 33.85 36.24
C SER A 309 -1.49 35.25 36.07
N LYS A 310 -0.70 36.27 35.67
CA LYS A 310 -1.15 37.66 35.47
C LYS A 310 -1.97 37.83 34.18
N GLN A 311 -2.92 38.78 34.17
CA GLN A 311 -3.89 38.97 33.08
C GLN A 311 -3.59 40.15 32.11
N TYR A 312 -2.79 41.15 32.50
CA TYR A 312 -2.33 42.29 31.67
C TYR A 312 -3.45 43.06 30.91
N GLU A 313 -4.57 43.38 31.57
CA GLU A 313 -5.73 44.01 30.93
C GLU A 313 -5.51 45.47 30.49
N GLU A 314 -4.70 46.24 31.23
CA GLU A 314 -4.41 47.63 30.89
C GLU A 314 -3.55 47.74 29.61
N GLU A 315 -2.58 46.84 29.47
CA GLU A 315 -1.69 46.74 28.32
C GLU A 315 -2.45 46.29 27.06
N LYS A 316 -3.39 45.35 27.20
CA LYS A 316 -4.29 44.95 26.11
C LYS A 316 -5.12 46.13 25.61
N ALA A 317 -5.70 46.93 26.50
CA ALA A 317 -6.52 48.08 26.13
C ALA A 317 -5.71 49.16 25.39
N LYS A 318 -4.50 49.49 25.88
CA LYS A 318 -3.59 50.47 25.22
C LYS A 318 -3.14 50.00 23.84
N CYS A 319 -2.85 48.71 23.69
CA CYS A 319 -2.49 48.10 22.41
C CYS A 319 -3.63 48.24 21.39
N LEU A 320 -4.86 47.88 21.77
CA LEU A 320 -6.02 47.93 20.86
C LEU A 320 -6.38 49.35 20.42
N ALA A 321 -6.26 50.35 21.29
CA ALA A 321 -6.51 51.74 20.94
C ALA A 321 -5.52 52.26 19.88
N SER A 322 -4.23 51.95 20.03
CA SER A 322 -3.19 52.36 19.07
C SER A 322 -3.36 51.67 17.70
N VAL A 323 -3.75 50.39 17.72
CA VAL A 323 -4.00 49.62 16.49
C VAL A 323 -5.15 50.20 15.67
N LYS A 324 -6.23 50.65 16.32
CA LYS A 324 -7.38 51.28 15.65
C LYS A 324 -6.99 52.56 14.90
N ALA A 325 -6.24 53.46 15.55
CA ALA A 325 -5.80 54.72 14.94
C ALA A 325 -4.85 54.50 13.75
N ASN A 326 -3.94 53.52 13.84
CA ASN A 326 -3.02 53.16 12.76
C ASN A 326 -3.73 52.51 11.57
N ARG A 327 -4.81 51.77 11.82
CA ARG A 327 -5.62 51.15 10.77
C ARG A 327 -6.27 52.20 9.86
N PHE A 328 -6.93 53.22 10.42
CA PHE A 328 -7.58 54.26 9.61
C PHE A 328 -6.62 54.96 8.64
N LYS A 329 -5.47 55.42 9.16
CA LYS A 329 -4.46 56.13 8.37
C LYS A 329 -3.88 55.27 7.24
N LYS A 330 -3.68 53.98 7.50
CA LYS A 330 -3.19 53.03 6.51
C LYS A 330 -4.21 52.86 5.38
N GLU A 331 -5.47 52.56 5.70
CA GLU A 331 -6.52 52.31 4.70
C GLU A 331 -6.74 53.54 3.80
N LEU A 332 -6.76 54.75 4.37
CA LEU A 332 -6.93 56.00 3.59
C LEU A 332 -5.72 56.29 2.68
N THR A 333 -4.50 56.07 3.17
CA THR A 333 -3.27 56.30 2.38
C THR A 333 -3.14 55.29 1.24
N GLU A 334 -3.48 54.02 1.48
CA GLU A 334 -3.46 52.98 0.45
C GLU A 334 -4.52 53.24 -0.63
N PHE A 335 -5.71 53.70 -0.26
CA PHE A 335 -6.75 54.09 -1.20
C PHE A 335 -6.30 55.24 -2.12
N VAL A 336 -5.75 56.32 -1.56
CA VAL A 336 -5.27 57.48 -2.33
C VAL A 336 -4.08 57.10 -3.22
N GLY A 337 -3.11 56.37 -2.68
CA GLY A 337 -1.91 55.95 -3.42
C GLY A 337 -2.19 54.91 -4.52
N ARG A 338 -3.30 54.18 -4.43
CA ARG A 338 -3.69 53.12 -5.38
C ARG A 338 -5.11 53.33 -5.92
N GLN A 339 -5.46 54.56 -6.24
CA GLN A 339 -6.81 54.96 -6.67
C GLN A 339 -7.42 54.14 -7.84
N HIS A 340 -6.61 53.40 -8.61
CA HIS A 340 -7.07 52.54 -9.71
C HIS A 340 -7.01 51.02 -9.41
N ASN A 341 -6.65 50.61 -8.19
CA ASN A 341 -6.57 49.20 -7.79
C ASN A 341 -7.89 48.72 -7.16
N ALA A 342 -8.60 47.81 -7.82
CA ALA A 342 -9.91 47.33 -7.38
C ALA A 342 -9.92 46.69 -5.98
N TYR A 343 -8.88 45.95 -5.59
CA TYR A 343 -8.81 45.28 -4.28
C TYR A 343 -8.64 46.27 -3.14
N GLY A 344 -7.69 47.21 -3.26
CA GLY A 344 -7.48 48.25 -2.26
C GLY A 344 -8.68 49.19 -2.09
N ARG A 345 -9.46 49.38 -3.17
CA ARG A 345 -10.72 50.13 -3.12
C ARG A 345 -11.80 49.39 -2.33
N ASN A 346 -11.97 48.09 -2.58
CA ASN A 346 -12.98 47.30 -1.88
C ASN A 346 -12.69 47.17 -0.39
N ASP A 347 -11.41 47.01 -0.02
CA ASP A 347 -10.98 46.93 1.39
C ASP A 347 -11.26 48.25 2.12
N PHE A 348 -10.97 49.38 1.47
CA PHE A 348 -11.28 50.71 2.00
C PHE A 348 -12.78 50.94 2.21
N PHE A 349 -13.63 50.62 1.21
CA PHE A 349 -15.08 50.79 1.36
C PHE A 349 -15.70 49.81 2.37
N THR A 350 -15.17 48.58 2.45
CA THR A 350 -15.56 47.62 3.49
C THR A 350 -15.21 48.15 4.88
N TYR A 351 -14.02 48.75 5.02
CA TYR A 351 -13.61 49.40 6.26
C TYR A 351 -14.56 50.56 6.62
N LEU A 352 -14.88 51.44 5.67
CA LEU A 352 -15.78 52.58 5.88
C LEU A 352 -17.19 52.16 6.29
N ASN A 353 -17.77 51.16 5.63
CA ASN A 353 -19.14 50.69 5.91
C ASN A 353 -19.27 49.97 7.26
N ASN A 354 -18.16 49.57 7.89
CA ASN A 354 -18.13 48.94 9.21
C ASN A 354 -17.86 49.91 10.36
N LEU A 355 -17.65 51.20 10.08
CA LEU A 355 -17.48 52.22 11.12
C LEU A 355 -18.81 52.49 11.83
N SER A 356 -18.75 52.70 13.14
CA SER A 356 -19.91 53.22 13.87
C SER A 356 -20.21 54.67 13.44
N THR A 357 -21.44 55.12 13.66
CA THR A 357 -21.89 56.47 13.30
C THR A 357 -20.99 57.56 13.90
N GLU A 358 -20.53 57.39 15.13
CA GLU A 358 -19.64 58.32 15.83
C GLU A 358 -18.22 58.33 15.21
N GLU A 359 -17.68 57.16 14.87
CA GLU A 359 -16.38 57.03 14.19
C GLU A 359 -16.41 57.64 12.79
N PHE A 360 -17.47 57.40 12.01
CA PHE A 360 -17.63 57.95 10.67
C PHE A 360 -17.75 59.49 10.68
N GLN A 361 -18.54 60.06 11.59
CA GLN A 361 -18.68 61.52 11.69
C GLN A 361 -17.35 62.22 12.00
N SER A 362 -16.48 61.58 12.78
CA SER A 362 -15.16 62.15 13.11
C SER A 362 -14.18 62.25 11.93
N ILE A 363 -14.45 61.54 10.83
CA ILE A 363 -13.57 61.47 9.63
C ILE A 363 -14.24 61.97 8.34
N ARG A 364 -15.52 62.35 8.39
CA ARG A 364 -16.38 62.61 7.21
C ARG A 364 -15.89 63.75 6.33
N GLU A 365 -15.41 64.84 6.91
CA GLU A 365 -14.92 66.02 6.16
C GLU A 365 -13.59 65.75 5.45
N ASP A 366 -12.66 65.04 6.12
CA ASP A 366 -11.38 64.61 5.54
C ASP A 366 -11.59 63.61 4.38
N LEU A 367 -12.61 62.75 4.51
CA LEU A 367 -13.02 61.81 3.47
C LEU A 367 -13.61 62.52 2.24
N ALA A 368 -14.55 63.45 2.45
CA ALA A 368 -15.21 64.21 1.38
C ALA A 368 -14.20 64.99 0.52
N SER A 369 -13.26 65.65 1.20
CA SER A 369 -12.22 66.48 0.57
C SER A 369 -11.23 65.65 -0.25
N SER A 370 -10.97 64.40 0.17
CA SER A 370 -10.03 63.50 -0.50
C SER A 370 -10.64 62.76 -1.71
N ILE A 371 -11.96 62.47 -1.68
CA ILE A 371 -12.64 61.65 -2.71
C ILE A 371 -13.16 62.47 -3.90
N SER A 372 -13.65 63.70 -3.67
CA SER A 372 -14.28 64.50 -4.73
C SER A 372 -13.37 64.71 -5.97
N PRO A 373 -12.07 65.08 -5.83
CA PRO A 373 -11.18 65.23 -6.98
C PRO A 373 -10.91 63.92 -7.74
N ILE A 374 -11.03 62.77 -7.06
CA ILE A 374 -10.82 61.45 -7.66
C ILE A 374 -12.01 61.06 -8.54
N LEU A 375 -13.24 61.34 -8.09
CA LEU A 375 -14.46 61.07 -8.86
C LEU A 375 -14.51 61.93 -10.13
N ASP A 376 -14.23 63.23 -10.02
CA ASP A 376 -14.23 64.13 -11.18
C ASP A 376 -13.21 63.71 -12.24
N LYS A 377 -11.96 63.43 -11.81
CA LYS A 377 -10.91 62.96 -12.70
C LYS A 377 -11.27 61.64 -13.39
N ALA A 378 -11.89 60.71 -12.67
CA ALA A 378 -12.31 59.42 -13.24
C ALA A 378 -13.40 59.59 -14.31
N ILE A 379 -14.32 60.54 -14.15
CA ILE A 379 -15.33 60.85 -15.17
C ILE A 379 -14.69 61.45 -16.42
N GLU A 380 -13.74 62.38 -16.27
CA GLU A 380 -12.99 62.99 -17.39
C GLU A 380 -12.17 61.96 -18.18
N GLU A 381 -11.56 60.99 -17.48
CA GLU A 381 -10.80 59.89 -18.08
C GLU A 381 -11.68 58.77 -18.66
N LYS A 382 -13.00 58.96 -18.74
CA LYS A 382 -13.99 57.97 -19.21
C LYS A 382 -14.01 56.65 -18.42
N LYS A 383 -13.58 56.67 -17.15
CA LYS A 383 -13.55 55.49 -16.26
C LYS A 383 -14.93 55.24 -15.63
N TYR A 384 -15.96 55.17 -16.45
CA TYR A 384 -17.35 55.18 -15.99
C TYR A 384 -17.71 54.00 -15.09
N TRP A 385 -17.14 52.82 -15.35
CA TRP A 385 -17.39 51.63 -14.54
C TRP A 385 -16.97 51.86 -13.09
N GLN A 386 -15.78 52.45 -12.90
CA GLN A 386 -15.25 52.75 -11.58
C GLN A 386 -16.13 53.77 -10.86
N VAL A 387 -16.52 54.85 -11.54
CA VAL A 387 -17.34 55.92 -10.98
C VAL A 387 -18.68 55.40 -10.46
N VAL A 388 -19.36 54.54 -11.22
CA VAL A 388 -20.64 53.95 -10.79
C VAL A 388 -20.49 53.06 -9.55
N GLY A 389 -19.43 52.25 -9.50
CA GLY A 389 -19.12 51.44 -8.31
C GLY A 389 -18.84 52.30 -7.07
N ASP A 390 -18.10 53.39 -7.25
CA ASP A 390 -17.73 54.30 -6.17
C ASP A 390 -18.93 55.05 -5.61
N ILE A 391 -19.82 55.55 -6.49
CA ILE A 391 -21.08 56.20 -6.10
C ILE A 391 -21.95 55.25 -5.27
N GLY A 392 -22.07 53.98 -5.69
CA GLY A 392 -22.85 52.98 -4.94
C GLY A 392 -22.30 52.69 -3.53
N GLN A 393 -20.97 52.66 -3.37
CA GLN A 393 -20.32 52.43 -2.08
C GLN A 393 -20.30 53.67 -1.17
N LEU A 394 -20.47 54.87 -1.73
CA LEU A 394 -20.49 56.14 -0.99
C LEU A 394 -21.89 56.58 -0.55
N SER A 395 -22.88 55.68 -0.54
CA SER A 395 -24.25 55.98 -0.10
C SER A 395 -24.31 56.59 1.30
N VAL A 396 -23.36 56.21 2.18
CA VAL A 396 -23.16 56.78 3.53
C VAL A 396 -22.87 58.30 3.54
N MET A 397 -22.45 58.88 2.42
CA MET A 397 -22.20 60.33 2.27
C MET A 397 -23.50 61.15 2.13
N GLY A 398 -24.59 60.51 1.71
CA GLY A 398 -25.91 61.12 1.49
C GLY A 398 -26.16 61.59 0.04
N GLU A 399 -27.45 61.74 -0.31
CA GLU A 399 -27.91 62.11 -1.66
C GLU A 399 -27.42 63.48 -2.14
N GLU A 400 -27.27 64.44 -1.23
CA GLU A 400 -26.77 65.79 -1.55
C GLU A 400 -25.37 65.75 -2.19
N PHE A 401 -24.53 64.78 -1.81
CA PHE A 401 -23.19 64.61 -2.36
C PHE A 401 -23.18 63.85 -3.70
N LEU A 402 -24.06 62.84 -3.86
CA LEU A 402 -23.98 61.89 -4.98
C LEU A 402 -24.80 62.29 -6.22
N ASN A 403 -25.93 62.97 -6.03
CA ASN A 403 -26.86 63.31 -7.13
C ASN A 403 -26.23 64.08 -8.31
N PRO A 404 -25.31 65.06 -8.10
CA PRO A 404 -24.67 65.77 -9.21
C PRO A 404 -23.86 64.86 -10.15
N TYR A 405 -23.19 63.85 -9.61
CA TYR A 405 -22.40 62.90 -10.40
C TYR A 405 -23.29 61.92 -11.18
N MET A 406 -24.40 61.47 -10.59
CA MET A 406 -25.34 60.54 -11.23
C MET A 406 -26.01 61.15 -12.47
N GLN A 407 -26.41 62.42 -12.40
CA GLN A 407 -27.00 63.16 -13.52
C GLN A 407 -26.01 63.39 -14.67
N LYS A 408 -24.74 63.66 -14.35
CA LYS A 408 -23.65 63.83 -15.33
C LYS A 408 -23.34 62.53 -16.10
N MET A 409 -23.56 61.37 -15.48
CA MET A 409 -23.17 60.05 -16.01
C MET A 409 -24.20 59.40 -16.95
N LEU A 410 -25.48 59.73 -16.81
CA LEU A 410 -26.58 59.03 -17.51
C LEU A 410 -26.46 59.00 -19.06
N PRO A 411 -26.22 60.12 -19.76
CA PRO A 411 -26.06 60.09 -21.22
C PRO A 411 -24.79 59.36 -21.67
N LEU A 412 -23.72 59.39 -20.87
CA LEU A 412 -22.44 58.72 -21.19
C LEU A 412 -22.56 57.19 -21.10
N ILE A 413 -23.35 56.72 -20.13
CA ILE A 413 -23.65 55.30 -19.93
C ILE A 413 -24.47 54.73 -21.10
N LYS A 414 -25.49 55.47 -21.57
CA LYS A 414 -26.34 55.03 -22.70
C LYS A 414 -25.52 54.72 -23.95
N GLU A 415 -24.60 55.61 -24.33
CA GLU A 415 -23.75 55.40 -25.51
C GLU A 415 -22.72 54.28 -25.30
N THR A 416 -22.14 54.17 -24.09
CA THR A 416 -21.20 53.09 -23.73
C THR A 416 -21.85 51.70 -23.86
N LEU A 417 -23.11 51.57 -23.42
CA LEU A 417 -23.86 50.30 -23.52
C LEU A 417 -24.21 49.93 -24.97
N LYS A 418 -24.54 50.90 -25.83
CA LYS A 418 -24.78 50.66 -27.26
C LYS A 418 -23.52 50.15 -27.98
N GLU A 419 -22.37 50.75 -27.70
CA GLU A 419 -21.08 50.34 -28.27
C GLU A 419 -20.66 48.95 -27.79
N SER A 420 -20.81 48.68 -26.49
CA SER A 420 -20.56 47.36 -25.89
C SER A 420 -21.45 46.28 -26.50
N LEU A 421 -22.74 46.55 -26.68
CA LEU A 421 -23.67 45.60 -27.27
C LEU A 421 -23.28 45.22 -28.70
N ARG A 422 -22.97 46.22 -29.55
CA ARG A 422 -22.56 45.99 -30.94
C ARG A 422 -21.27 45.18 -31.04
N THR A 423 -20.32 45.45 -30.16
CA THR A 423 -19.03 44.74 -30.13
C THR A 423 -19.21 43.26 -29.77
N ASN A 424 -20.22 42.94 -28.94
CA ASN A 424 -20.42 41.60 -28.39
C ASN A 424 -21.54 40.79 -29.07
N LEU A 425 -22.29 41.38 -30.01
CA LEU A 425 -23.58 40.90 -30.55
C LEU A 425 -23.63 39.43 -31.04
N ASN A 426 -22.51 38.84 -31.44
CA ASN A 426 -22.46 37.46 -31.98
C ASN A 426 -21.79 36.44 -31.05
N SER A 427 -21.39 36.83 -29.84
CA SER A 427 -20.77 35.93 -28.88
C SER A 427 -21.66 35.73 -27.65
N PRO A 428 -22.21 34.53 -27.41
CA PRO A 428 -23.08 34.27 -26.27
C PRO A 428 -22.35 34.48 -24.95
N TYR A 429 -21.10 34.03 -24.86
CA TYR A 429 -20.24 34.25 -23.71
C TYR A 429 -20.08 35.75 -23.43
N ARG A 430 -19.68 36.54 -24.43
CA ARG A 430 -19.45 37.99 -24.25
C ARG A 430 -20.73 38.76 -23.97
N ILE A 431 -21.87 38.37 -24.53
CA ILE A 431 -23.16 38.99 -24.20
C ILE A 431 -23.52 38.75 -22.73
N LYS A 432 -23.35 37.52 -22.26
CA LYS A 432 -23.60 37.14 -20.87
C LYS A 432 -22.61 37.79 -19.89
N SER A 433 -21.32 37.65 -20.15
CA SER A 433 -20.26 38.07 -19.24
C SER A 433 -19.98 39.57 -19.30
N ASP A 434 -19.93 40.14 -20.49
CA ASP A 434 -19.40 41.50 -20.68
C ASP A 434 -20.56 42.51 -20.82
N PHE A 435 -21.56 42.22 -21.65
CA PHE A 435 -22.66 43.17 -21.89
C PHE A 435 -23.68 43.19 -20.74
N PHE A 436 -24.25 42.05 -20.34
CA PHE A 436 -25.27 42.06 -19.27
C PHE A 436 -24.67 42.46 -17.92
N SER A 437 -23.42 42.07 -17.63
CA SER A 437 -22.72 42.58 -16.45
C SER A 437 -22.54 44.10 -16.51
N ALA A 438 -22.24 44.67 -17.68
CA ALA A 438 -22.14 46.11 -17.85
C ALA A 438 -23.50 46.80 -17.72
N TYR A 439 -24.56 46.24 -18.29
CA TYR A 439 -25.90 46.78 -18.16
C TYR A 439 -26.36 46.82 -16.70
N GLU A 440 -26.21 45.72 -15.96
CA GLU A 440 -26.58 45.66 -14.54
C GLU A 440 -25.73 46.62 -13.70
N HIS A 441 -24.41 46.66 -13.93
CA HIS A 441 -23.51 47.55 -13.20
C HIS A 441 -23.81 49.02 -13.49
N TYR A 442 -23.84 49.44 -14.75
CA TYR A 442 -24.06 50.84 -15.10
C TYR A 442 -25.46 51.34 -14.74
N SER A 443 -26.46 50.47 -14.73
CA SER A 443 -27.81 50.84 -14.36
C SER A 443 -28.08 50.80 -12.85
N SER A 444 -27.16 50.25 -12.03
CA SER A 444 -27.39 49.97 -10.61
C SER A 444 -27.69 51.22 -9.76
N ILE A 445 -27.13 52.37 -10.16
CA ILE A 445 -27.29 53.66 -9.46
C ILE A 445 -28.60 54.38 -9.83
N TYR A 446 -29.34 53.91 -10.83
CA TYR A 446 -30.55 54.57 -11.30
C TYR A 446 -31.84 53.86 -10.86
N GLU A 447 -32.92 54.64 -10.78
CA GLU A 447 -34.25 54.17 -10.45
C GLU A 447 -34.89 53.38 -11.61
N LYS A 448 -36.04 52.75 -11.31
CA LYS A 448 -36.70 51.80 -12.21
C LYS A 448 -37.10 52.41 -13.56
N ALA A 449 -37.42 53.71 -13.62
CA ALA A 449 -37.88 54.37 -14.84
C ALA A 449 -36.76 54.52 -15.88
N GLU A 450 -35.57 54.92 -15.46
CA GLU A 450 -34.38 55.12 -16.29
C GLU A 450 -33.84 53.77 -16.81
N LYS A 451 -33.93 52.70 -16.01
CA LYS A 451 -33.58 51.34 -16.45
C LYS A 451 -34.42 50.87 -17.64
N VAL A 452 -35.72 51.16 -17.62
CA VAL A 452 -36.64 50.79 -18.71
C VAL A 452 -36.30 51.56 -19.99
N GLU A 453 -35.96 52.85 -19.86
CA GLU A 453 -35.55 53.70 -20.98
C GLU A 453 -34.29 53.15 -21.67
N ILE A 454 -33.25 52.81 -20.90
CA ILE A 454 -31.98 52.25 -21.43
C ILE A 454 -32.24 50.92 -22.15
N LYS A 455 -33.07 50.03 -21.57
CA LYS A 455 -33.38 48.71 -22.14
C LYS A 455 -34.07 48.81 -23.51
N GLN A 456 -35.03 49.72 -23.67
CA GLN A 456 -35.80 49.87 -24.91
C GLN A 456 -34.93 50.31 -26.10
N GLU A 457 -33.91 51.13 -25.86
CA GLU A 457 -32.98 51.58 -26.93
C GLU A 457 -32.05 50.46 -27.45
N LEU A 458 -31.86 49.38 -26.68
CA LEU A 458 -30.88 48.31 -26.97
C LEU A 458 -31.50 47.09 -27.67
N ILE A 459 -32.80 46.83 -27.51
CA ILE A 459 -33.52 45.67 -28.10
C ILE A 459 -33.38 45.58 -29.63
N PRO A 460 -33.48 46.67 -30.43
CA PRO A 460 -33.34 46.58 -31.89
C PRO A 460 -31.98 46.03 -32.33
N ILE A 461 -30.90 46.40 -31.63
CA ILE A 461 -29.53 45.94 -31.94
C ILE A 461 -29.40 44.43 -31.68
N LEU A 462 -30.03 43.90 -30.62
CA LEU A 462 -30.01 42.47 -30.31
C LEU A 462 -30.61 41.59 -31.42
N ARG A 463 -31.61 42.09 -32.16
CA ARG A 463 -32.25 41.35 -33.25
C ARG A 463 -31.33 41.13 -34.47
N GLU A 464 -30.22 41.85 -34.56
CA GLU A 464 -29.27 41.75 -35.67
C GLU A 464 -28.29 40.56 -35.50
N THR A 465 -28.34 39.82 -34.39
CA THR A 465 -27.42 38.71 -34.12
C THR A 465 -27.56 37.54 -35.10
N ARG A 466 -26.44 36.90 -35.43
CA ARG A 466 -26.37 35.65 -36.18
C ARG A 466 -26.05 34.43 -35.30
N SER A 467 -26.05 34.61 -33.97
CA SER A 467 -25.67 33.59 -33.01
C SER A 467 -26.88 32.99 -32.29
N ILE A 468 -27.11 31.69 -32.47
CA ILE A 468 -28.18 30.95 -31.78
C ILE A 468 -27.97 30.98 -30.26
N GLY A 469 -26.71 30.93 -29.80
CA GLY A 469 -26.40 31.05 -28.37
C GLY A 469 -26.82 32.40 -27.79
N VAL A 470 -26.65 33.50 -28.54
CA VAL A 470 -27.09 34.84 -28.10
C VAL A 470 -28.61 34.91 -28.05
N LEU A 471 -29.29 34.40 -29.10
CA LEU A 471 -30.76 34.33 -29.15
C LEU A 471 -31.35 33.54 -27.98
N SER A 472 -30.69 32.44 -27.60
CA SER A 472 -31.02 31.68 -26.39
C SER A 472 -30.87 32.55 -25.14
N GLU A 473 -29.70 33.14 -24.91
CA GLU A 473 -29.40 33.90 -23.67
C GLU A 473 -30.31 35.11 -23.46
N VAL A 474 -30.76 35.79 -24.54
CA VAL A 474 -31.64 36.96 -24.44
C VAL A 474 -33.13 36.64 -24.41
N SER A 475 -33.49 35.35 -24.53
CA SER A 475 -34.87 34.88 -24.51
C SER A 475 -35.19 33.95 -23.34
N THR A 476 -34.18 33.48 -22.60
CA THR A 476 -34.34 32.67 -21.38
C THR A 476 -33.69 33.30 -20.14
N GLY A 477 -34.01 32.80 -18.95
CA GLY A 477 -33.43 33.27 -17.68
C GLY A 477 -33.84 34.69 -17.24
N PHE A 478 -32.88 35.47 -16.71
CA PHE A 478 -33.10 36.81 -16.13
C PHE A 478 -33.25 37.94 -17.17
N HIS A 479 -32.85 37.66 -18.42
CA HIS A 479 -32.69 38.69 -19.45
C HIS A 479 -33.72 38.55 -20.57
N THR A 480 -34.99 38.27 -20.24
CA THR A 480 -36.14 38.19 -21.18
C THR A 480 -36.35 39.52 -21.94
N TRP A 481 -35.49 39.78 -22.91
CA TRP A 481 -35.43 40.98 -23.74
C TRP A 481 -36.06 40.68 -25.11
N LEU A 482 -36.06 39.41 -25.52
CA LEU A 482 -36.88 38.84 -26.59
C LEU A 482 -37.77 37.71 -26.06
N THR A 483 -38.82 37.35 -26.82
CA THR A 483 -39.63 36.16 -26.51
C THR A 483 -38.97 34.89 -27.06
N THR A 484 -39.20 33.74 -26.41
CA THR A 484 -38.62 32.44 -26.84
C THR A 484 -39.05 32.06 -28.25
N ASP A 485 -40.31 32.30 -28.62
CA ASP A 485 -40.83 32.01 -29.97
C ASP A 485 -40.15 32.87 -31.05
N GLU A 486 -39.92 34.16 -30.77
CA GLU A 486 -39.20 35.07 -31.67
C GLU A 486 -37.75 34.62 -31.87
N ALA A 487 -37.08 34.20 -30.81
CA ALA A 487 -35.69 33.71 -30.86
C ALA A 487 -35.54 32.35 -31.56
N ILE A 488 -36.50 31.43 -31.41
CA ILE A 488 -36.53 30.14 -32.13
C ILE A 488 -36.77 30.37 -33.63
N ALA A 489 -37.66 31.30 -34.00
CA ALA A 489 -37.90 31.63 -35.41
C ALA A 489 -36.65 32.17 -36.12
N LEU A 490 -35.90 33.06 -35.47
CA LEU A 490 -34.61 33.56 -35.96
C LEU A 490 -33.56 32.44 -36.05
N SER A 491 -33.53 31.55 -35.06
CA SER A 491 -32.63 30.38 -35.07
C SER A 491 -32.90 29.44 -36.24
N LYS A 492 -34.18 29.20 -36.59
CA LYS A 492 -34.57 28.39 -37.75
C LYS A 492 -34.02 28.94 -39.07
N GLN A 493 -34.03 30.26 -39.24
CA GLN A 493 -33.46 30.89 -40.44
C GLN A 493 -31.95 30.64 -40.53
N ILE A 494 -31.24 30.70 -39.41
CA ILE A 494 -29.79 30.46 -39.33
C ILE A 494 -29.46 28.98 -39.64
N VAL A 495 -30.11 28.02 -38.95
CA VAL A 495 -29.84 26.58 -39.11
C VAL A 495 -30.11 26.08 -40.53
N SER A 496 -31.12 26.64 -41.22
CA SER A 496 -31.46 26.25 -42.59
C SER A 496 -30.32 26.44 -43.61
N GLN A 497 -29.35 27.31 -43.30
CA GLN A 497 -28.21 27.62 -44.16
C GLN A 497 -26.95 26.80 -43.83
N TRP A 498 -26.95 26.00 -42.75
CA TRP A 498 -25.78 25.24 -42.31
C TRP A 498 -25.51 24.01 -43.17
N GLY A 499 -24.22 23.76 -43.43
CA GLY A 499 -23.68 22.51 -43.94
C GLY A 499 -23.07 21.65 -42.83
N TYR A 500 -22.34 20.59 -43.21
CA TYR A 500 -21.76 19.65 -42.24
C TYR A 500 -20.74 20.31 -41.30
N ALA A 501 -19.88 21.19 -41.83
CA ALA A 501 -18.82 21.82 -41.05
C ALA A 501 -19.37 22.76 -39.97
N GLU A 502 -20.40 23.54 -40.30
CA GLU A 502 -21.06 24.46 -39.37
C GLU A 502 -21.76 23.70 -38.23
N ILE A 503 -22.46 22.60 -38.55
CA ILE A 503 -23.12 21.78 -37.52
C ILE A 503 -22.08 21.09 -36.64
N LYS A 504 -21.03 20.52 -37.24
CA LYS A 504 -19.96 19.83 -36.50
C LYS A 504 -19.28 20.75 -35.50
N GLU A 505 -18.96 21.99 -35.89
CA GLU A 505 -18.36 22.96 -34.97
C GLU A 505 -19.36 23.39 -33.90
N PHE A 506 -20.64 23.56 -34.25
CA PHE A 506 -21.68 23.98 -33.32
C PHE A 506 -21.92 22.98 -32.17
N VAL A 507 -21.96 21.67 -32.47
CA VAL A 507 -22.30 20.64 -31.46
C VAL A 507 -21.14 20.29 -30.52
N LYS A 508 -19.90 20.62 -30.89
CA LYS A 508 -18.67 20.24 -30.20
C LYS A 508 -18.55 20.82 -28.77
N ASP A 509 -19.07 22.03 -28.56
CA ASP A 509 -18.84 22.82 -27.33
C ASP A 509 -20.06 22.86 -26.38
N GLU A 510 -21.07 22.00 -26.60
CA GLU A 510 -22.23 21.77 -25.70
C GLU A 510 -22.86 23.04 -25.07
N PRO A 511 -23.51 23.92 -25.86
CA PRO A 511 -24.28 25.02 -25.30
C PRO A 511 -25.64 24.52 -24.73
N ASN A 512 -25.94 24.84 -23.47
CA ASN A 512 -27.29 24.72 -22.92
C ASN A 512 -28.19 25.78 -23.59
N LEU A 513 -28.88 25.39 -24.67
CA LEU A 513 -29.72 26.28 -25.45
C LEU A 513 -31.18 26.22 -25.00
N PHE A 514 -31.81 27.38 -24.94
CA PHE A 514 -33.24 27.59 -24.68
C PHE A 514 -33.77 26.76 -23.51
N ASP A 515 -33.04 26.74 -22.37
CA ASP A 515 -33.36 25.95 -21.17
C ASP A 515 -33.72 24.48 -21.46
N HIS A 516 -32.93 23.83 -22.33
CA HIS A 516 -33.13 22.44 -22.77
C HIS A 516 -34.43 22.23 -23.59
N SER A 517 -34.71 23.11 -24.55
CA SER A 517 -35.83 22.94 -25.46
C SER A 517 -35.60 21.79 -26.46
N ILE A 518 -36.50 20.80 -26.50
CA ILE A 518 -36.46 19.75 -27.54
C ILE A 518 -36.67 20.31 -28.94
N GLN A 519 -37.39 21.43 -29.08
CA GLN A 519 -37.70 22.01 -30.40
C GLN A 519 -36.45 22.49 -31.14
N ILE A 520 -35.45 23.04 -30.42
CA ILE A 520 -34.18 23.44 -31.04
C ILE A 520 -33.29 22.23 -31.34
N ALA A 521 -33.31 21.21 -30.47
CA ALA A 521 -32.58 19.97 -30.69
C ALA A 521 -33.10 19.25 -31.95
N ASP A 522 -34.42 19.08 -32.08
CA ASP A 522 -35.05 18.48 -33.26
C ASP A 522 -34.75 19.27 -34.54
N LEU A 523 -34.74 20.61 -34.48
CA LEU A 523 -34.38 21.46 -35.62
C LEU A 523 -32.96 21.17 -36.13
N ILE A 524 -31.98 21.08 -35.22
CA ILE A 524 -30.57 20.84 -35.57
C ILE A 524 -30.35 19.39 -36.01
N ILE A 525 -30.97 18.43 -35.32
CA ILE A 525 -30.90 16.99 -35.64
C ILE A 525 -31.53 16.72 -37.01
N ALA A 526 -32.69 17.31 -37.32
CA ALA A 526 -33.32 17.19 -38.63
C ALA A 526 -32.37 17.65 -39.75
N ARG A 527 -31.72 18.80 -39.56
CA ARG A 527 -30.77 19.34 -40.54
C ARG A 527 -29.52 18.47 -40.67
N ALA A 528 -28.95 18.01 -39.57
CA ALA A 528 -27.81 17.09 -39.58
C ALA A 528 -28.16 15.77 -40.31
N ARG A 529 -29.35 15.22 -40.03
CA ARG A 529 -29.88 14.02 -40.69
C ARG A 529 -29.97 14.20 -42.20
N GLU A 530 -30.50 15.30 -42.69
CA GLU A 530 -30.55 15.60 -44.14
C GLU A 530 -29.18 15.49 -44.81
N ILE A 531 -28.12 15.92 -44.10
CA ILE A 531 -26.76 15.97 -44.64
C ILE A 531 -26.07 14.59 -44.60
N VAL A 532 -26.23 13.82 -43.52
CA VAL A 532 -25.42 12.60 -43.29
C VAL A 532 -26.19 11.28 -43.46
N LYS A 533 -27.51 11.30 -43.65
CA LYS A 533 -28.34 10.08 -43.67
C LYS A 533 -27.90 9.07 -44.73
N THR A 534 -27.42 9.46 -45.90
CA THR A 534 -27.07 8.49 -46.96
C THR A 534 -25.63 7.97 -46.86
N ILE A 535 -24.83 8.44 -45.90
CA ILE A 535 -23.41 8.11 -45.78
C ILE A 535 -23.23 6.97 -44.75
N PRO A 536 -22.60 5.83 -45.12
CA PRO A 536 -22.23 4.77 -44.17
C PRO A 536 -21.21 5.26 -43.14
N LEU A 537 -21.20 4.72 -41.91
CA LEU A 537 -20.24 5.15 -40.89
C LEU A 537 -18.78 4.83 -41.24
N SER A 538 -18.59 3.87 -42.13
CA SER A 538 -17.29 3.52 -42.71
C SER A 538 -16.73 4.58 -43.67
N HIS A 539 -17.47 5.64 -44.00
CA HIS A 539 -17.05 6.76 -44.84
C HIS A 539 -17.12 8.08 -44.07
N PHE A 540 -16.21 9.03 -44.29
CA PHE A 540 -16.26 10.31 -43.59
C PHE A 540 -17.49 11.13 -43.98
N PHE A 541 -18.23 11.65 -42.99
CA PHE A 541 -19.38 12.53 -43.24
C PHE A 541 -19.02 13.85 -43.94
N ASP A 542 -17.76 14.28 -43.88
CA ASP A 542 -17.25 15.46 -44.62
C ASP A 542 -16.97 15.16 -46.11
N GLY A 543 -17.17 13.93 -46.57
CA GLY A 543 -16.92 13.53 -47.96
C GLY A 543 -15.46 13.26 -48.30
N THR A 544 -14.54 13.28 -47.31
CA THR A 544 -13.12 12.95 -47.54
C THR A 544 -12.97 11.50 -48.01
N PRO A 545 -12.27 11.23 -49.13
CA PRO A 545 -12.06 9.86 -49.61
C PRO A 545 -11.07 9.08 -48.72
N LEU A 546 -11.30 7.77 -48.58
CA LEU A 546 -10.37 6.83 -47.92
C LEU A 546 -9.19 6.50 -48.85
N GLU A 547 -8.08 7.23 -48.77
CA GLU A 547 -6.84 6.85 -49.46
C GLU A 547 -6.08 5.77 -48.68
N LYS A 548 -6.09 4.53 -49.18
CA LYS A 548 -5.28 3.44 -48.64
C LYS A 548 -3.78 3.72 -48.88
N GLY A 549 -2.99 3.83 -47.82
CA GLY A 549 -1.52 3.69 -47.88
C GLY A 549 -0.67 4.89 -47.44
N LYS A 550 -1.25 6.06 -47.11
CA LYS A 550 -0.48 7.21 -46.59
C LYS A 550 -0.44 7.23 -45.06
N LYS A 551 0.76 7.39 -44.48
CA LYS A 551 1.01 7.45 -43.02
C LYS A 551 0.19 8.53 -42.29
N GLU A 552 -0.22 9.57 -42.99
CA GLU A 552 -1.02 10.70 -42.49
C GLU A 552 -2.52 10.37 -42.29
N TYR A 553 -3.01 9.20 -42.69
CA TYR A 553 -4.41 8.81 -42.45
C TYR A 553 -4.57 7.75 -41.34
N TYR A 554 -3.48 7.27 -40.75
CA TYR A 554 -3.54 6.24 -39.69
C TYR A 554 -4.18 6.75 -38.37
N TYR A 555 -4.38 8.07 -38.21
CA TYR A 555 -5.05 8.66 -37.06
C TYR A 555 -6.53 9.03 -37.29
N ARG A 556 -7.00 9.05 -38.55
CA ARG A 556 -8.40 9.35 -38.90
C ARG A 556 -9.13 8.05 -39.23
N ASN A 557 -9.89 7.52 -38.27
CA ASN A 557 -10.83 6.42 -38.51
C ASN A 557 -12.24 7.02 -38.72
N PRO A 558 -12.88 6.86 -39.90
CA PRO A 558 -14.22 7.36 -40.18
C PRO A 558 -15.23 7.04 -39.08
N GLU A 559 -15.22 5.80 -38.59
CA GLU A 559 -16.14 5.32 -37.55
C GLU A 559 -15.97 6.12 -36.26
N ARG A 560 -14.73 6.33 -35.84
CA ARG A 560 -14.41 7.08 -34.61
C ARG A 560 -14.82 8.55 -34.71
N GLU A 561 -14.53 9.20 -35.84
CA GLU A 561 -14.86 10.60 -36.05
C GLU A 561 -16.36 10.83 -36.20
N ASN A 562 -17.03 9.99 -37.00
CA ASN A 562 -18.47 10.07 -37.21
C ASN A 562 -19.23 9.78 -35.90
N CYS A 563 -18.79 8.78 -35.12
CA CYS A 563 -19.38 8.49 -33.81
C CYS A 563 -19.18 9.63 -32.81
N ALA A 564 -18.03 10.33 -32.83
CA ALA A 564 -17.82 11.51 -31.99
C ALA A 564 -18.82 12.63 -32.33
N PHE A 565 -18.97 12.94 -33.62
CA PHE A 565 -19.98 13.89 -34.09
C PHE A 565 -21.40 13.51 -33.67
N LEU A 566 -21.79 12.23 -33.84
CA LEU A 566 -23.12 11.76 -33.47
C LEU A 566 -23.36 11.79 -31.95
N LYS A 567 -22.33 11.58 -31.12
CA LYS A 567 -22.44 11.79 -29.67
C LYS A 567 -22.72 13.25 -29.33
N ASP A 568 -21.97 14.16 -29.93
CA ASP A 568 -22.13 15.59 -29.73
C ASP A 568 -23.51 16.06 -30.22
N LEU A 569 -24.03 15.49 -31.30
CA LEU A 569 -25.38 15.72 -31.76
C LEU A 569 -26.45 15.18 -30.78
N LYS A 570 -26.26 13.97 -30.24
CA LYS A 570 -27.19 13.34 -29.27
C LYS A 570 -27.29 14.13 -27.97
N LYS A 571 -26.20 14.74 -27.52
CA LYS A 571 -26.14 15.56 -26.29
C LYS A 571 -27.09 16.76 -26.32
N LEU A 572 -27.53 17.22 -27.50
CA LEU A 572 -28.54 18.26 -27.62
C LEU A 572 -29.91 17.83 -27.08
N ILE A 573 -30.19 16.52 -27.02
CA ILE A 573 -31.47 15.99 -26.54
C ILE A 573 -31.49 16.10 -25.00
N PRO A 574 -32.44 16.85 -24.42
CA PRO A 574 -32.58 16.96 -22.98
C PRO A 574 -32.77 15.62 -22.27
N ASN A 575 -32.19 15.45 -21.09
CA ASN A 575 -32.36 14.25 -20.29
C ASN A 575 -33.85 13.96 -20.02
N GLY A 576 -34.30 12.75 -20.37
CA GLY A 576 -35.69 12.32 -20.18
C GLY A 576 -36.66 12.74 -21.30
N GLN A 577 -36.21 13.46 -22.31
CA GLN A 577 -37.00 13.81 -23.50
C GLN A 577 -36.65 12.94 -24.71
N HIS A 578 -37.54 12.90 -25.70
CA HIS A 578 -37.46 12.01 -26.86
C HIS A 578 -37.43 12.83 -28.16
N SER A 579 -36.45 12.56 -29.03
CA SER A 579 -36.32 13.19 -30.35
C SER A 579 -36.75 12.23 -31.45
N SER A 580 -37.89 12.51 -32.08
CA SER A 580 -38.37 11.72 -33.22
C SER A 580 -37.40 11.73 -34.41
N GLU A 581 -36.62 12.81 -34.56
CA GLU A 581 -35.65 12.97 -35.64
C GLU A 581 -34.40 12.10 -35.42
N TRP A 582 -33.95 11.97 -34.17
CA TRP A 582 -32.87 11.06 -33.77
C TRP A 582 -33.25 9.60 -34.00
N ASP A 583 -34.44 9.19 -33.57
CA ASP A 583 -34.88 7.80 -33.73
C ASP A 583 -35.07 7.43 -35.20
N ASN A 584 -35.60 8.35 -36.01
CA ASN A 584 -35.68 8.18 -37.46
C ASN A 584 -34.29 8.01 -38.10
N TYR A 585 -33.23 8.65 -37.57
CA TYR A 585 -31.87 8.44 -38.05
C TYR A 585 -31.34 7.05 -37.66
N ILE A 586 -31.46 6.66 -36.39
CA ILE A 586 -30.99 5.36 -35.89
C ILE A 586 -31.71 4.21 -36.60
N ASN A 587 -33.05 4.27 -36.73
CA ASN A 587 -33.85 3.24 -37.40
C ASN A 587 -33.56 3.11 -38.91
N SER A 588 -32.88 4.08 -39.51
CA SER A 588 -32.46 4.03 -40.92
C SER A 588 -31.07 3.43 -41.15
N ARG A 589 -30.32 3.10 -40.08
CA ARG A 589 -28.95 2.58 -40.17
C ARG A 589 -28.91 1.07 -40.48
N SER A 590 -27.81 0.63 -41.09
CA SER A 590 -27.52 -0.79 -41.29
C SER A 590 -27.14 -1.49 -39.98
N VAL A 591 -27.14 -2.83 -39.97
CA VAL A 591 -26.71 -3.62 -38.80
C VAL A 591 -25.26 -3.30 -38.41
N ASP A 592 -24.36 -3.22 -39.39
CA ASP A 592 -22.95 -2.91 -39.16
C ASP A 592 -22.78 -1.51 -38.57
N ASP A 593 -23.51 -0.51 -39.06
CA ASP A 593 -23.50 0.84 -38.49
C ASP A 593 -24.00 0.83 -37.03
N LEU A 594 -25.09 0.11 -36.73
CA LEU A 594 -25.62 0.01 -35.37
C LEU A 594 -24.62 -0.63 -34.40
N LEU A 595 -23.86 -1.64 -34.83
CA LEU A 595 -22.79 -2.25 -34.04
C LEU A 595 -21.66 -1.27 -33.76
N VAL A 596 -21.24 -0.49 -34.76
CA VAL A 596 -20.21 0.55 -34.61
C VAL A 596 -20.67 1.64 -33.64
N LEU A 597 -21.93 2.09 -33.76
CA LEU A 597 -22.55 3.07 -32.86
C LEU A 597 -22.58 2.57 -31.42
N PHE A 598 -22.87 1.28 -31.21
CA PHE A 598 -22.89 0.67 -29.87
C PHE A 598 -21.49 0.48 -29.31
N GLU A 599 -20.53 0.01 -30.11
CA GLU A 599 -19.13 -0.15 -29.72
C GLU A 599 -18.57 1.17 -29.20
N HIS A 600 -18.88 2.25 -29.89
CA HIS A 600 -18.46 3.60 -29.57
C HIS A 600 -19.37 4.31 -28.57
N ASP A 601 -20.37 3.67 -27.94
CA ASP A 601 -21.27 4.28 -26.94
C ASP A 601 -22.12 5.48 -27.44
N VAL A 602 -22.45 5.52 -28.73
CA VAL A 602 -23.41 6.50 -29.28
C VAL A 602 -24.85 6.09 -28.93
N ILE A 603 -25.13 4.80 -29.01
CA ILE A 603 -26.36 4.16 -28.54
C ILE A 603 -26.06 3.21 -27.39
N THR A 604 -27.03 3.04 -26.49
CA THR A 604 -26.89 2.23 -25.27
C THR A 604 -27.63 0.91 -25.34
N SER A 605 -28.47 0.72 -26.35
CA SER A 605 -29.23 -0.51 -26.59
C SER A 605 -29.26 -0.82 -28.08
N LEU A 606 -29.40 -2.11 -28.39
CA LEU A 606 -29.62 -2.62 -29.73
C LEU A 606 -31.00 -3.29 -29.81
N PRO A 607 -31.68 -3.25 -30.96
CA PRO A 607 -32.88 -4.02 -31.18
C PRO A 607 -32.67 -5.53 -30.95
N GLU A 608 -33.68 -6.21 -30.41
CA GLU A 608 -33.60 -7.62 -30.02
C GLU A 608 -33.22 -8.54 -31.20
N ASN A 609 -33.71 -8.26 -32.41
CA ASN A 609 -33.36 -9.02 -33.61
C ASN A 609 -31.86 -8.95 -33.97
N ILE A 610 -31.17 -7.87 -33.62
CA ILE A 610 -29.71 -7.76 -33.82
C ILE A 610 -28.97 -8.62 -32.80
N VAL A 611 -29.45 -8.63 -31.55
CA VAL A 611 -28.91 -9.50 -30.49
C VAL A 611 -29.06 -10.98 -30.88
N GLU A 612 -30.21 -11.35 -31.45
CA GLU A 612 -30.46 -12.70 -31.98
C GLU A 612 -29.49 -13.08 -33.13
N ILE A 613 -29.25 -12.18 -34.08
CA ILE A 613 -28.27 -12.40 -35.17
C ILE A 613 -26.87 -12.64 -34.60
N ILE A 614 -26.45 -11.85 -33.61
CA ILE A 614 -25.14 -12.03 -32.94
C ILE A 614 -25.08 -13.40 -32.27
N ILE A 615 -26.11 -13.77 -31.50
CA ILE A 615 -26.18 -15.06 -30.82
C ILE A 615 -26.04 -16.18 -31.84
N ASN A 616 -26.77 -16.14 -32.96
CA ASN A 616 -26.74 -17.17 -33.99
C ASN A 616 -25.40 -17.24 -34.75
N ALA A 617 -24.66 -16.13 -34.85
CA ALA A 617 -23.34 -16.08 -35.47
C ALA A 617 -22.20 -16.67 -34.61
N ILE A 618 -22.41 -16.90 -33.30
CA ILE A 618 -21.38 -17.49 -32.43
C ILE A 618 -21.11 -18.93 -32.84
N SER A 619 -19.90 -19.22 -33.31
CA SER A 619 -19.44 -20.56 -33.68
C SER A 619 -18.33 -21.06 -32.76
N LEU A 620 -17.98 -22.34 -32.88
CA LEU A 620 -16.89 -22.96 -32.10
C LEU A 620 -15.54 -22.25 -32.29
N ASN A 621 -15.25 -21.75 -33.50
CA ASN A 621 -14.04 -20.96 -33.80
C ASN A 621 -14.02 -19.58 -33.10
N GLY A 622 -15.18 -19.13 -32.62
CA GLY A 622 -15.37 -17.91 -31.85
C GLY A 622 -15.09 -18.05 -30.36
N VAL A 623 -14.67 -19.23 -29.88
CA VAL A 623 -14.28 -19.47 -28.48
C VAL A 623 -12.77 -19.29 -28.32
N TYR A 624 -12.30 -18.57 -27.29
CA TYR A 624 -10.86 -18.51 -27.00
C TYR A 624 -10.32 -19.92 -26.68
N ALA A 625 -9.48 -20.47 -27.56
CA ALA A 625 -8.86 -21.79 -27.39
C ALA A 625 -7.32 -21.81 -27.55
N ASP A 626 -6.67 -20.69 -27.92
CA ASP A 626 -5.30 -20.79 -28.44
C ASP A 626 -4.19 -21.01 -27.41
N LYS A 627 -4.46 -20.98 -26.08
CA LYS A 627 -3.47 -21.37 -25.03
C LYS A 627 -4.05 -21.91 -23.71
N GLU A 628 -5.33 -21.72 -23.42
CA GLU A 628 -5.96 -22.21 -22.18
C GLU A 628 -6.91 -23.37 -22.51
N ARG A 629 -6.46 -24.59 -22.25
CA ARG A 629 -7.36 -25.75 -22.24
C ARG A 629 -8.25 -25.65 -20.99
N TRP A 630 -9.41 -25.00 -21.11
CA TRP A 630 -10.66 -25.21 -20.37
C TRP A 630 -10.64 -25.36 -18.83
N TYR A 631 -9.61 -24.88 -18.12
CA TYR A 631 -9.62 -24.74 -16.66
C TYR A 631 -10.28 -23.42 -16.19
N SER A 632 -10.46 -22.48 -17.13
CA SER A 632 -11.20 -21.22 -16.97
C SER A 632 -12.59 -21.35 -17.61
N LYS A 633 -13.54 -20.50 -17.20
CA LYS A 633 -14.84 -20.39 -17.89
C LYS A 633 -14.62 -20.00 -19.36
N PRO A 634 -15.36 -20.58 -20.32
CA PRO A 634 -15.21 -20.23 -21.73
C PRO A 634 -15.61 -18.77 -21.97
N MET A 635 -14.88 -18.10 -22.85
CA MET A 635 -15.12 -16.70 -23.22
C MET A 635 -15.19 -16.51 -24.73
N LEU A 636 -15.98 -15.53 -25.15
CA LEU A 636 -16.15 -15.17 -26.56
C LEU A 636 -14.91 -14.42 -27.08
N LYS A 637 -14.41 -14.82 -28.26
CA LYS A 637 -13.23 -14.22 -28.91
C LYS A 637 -13.49 -12.80 -29.42
N ASN A 638 -14.70 -12.56 -29.94
CA ASN A 638 -15.12 -11.25 -30.43
C ASN A 638 -15.52 -10.33 -29.26
N ARG A 639 -14.71 -9.31 -29.00
CA ARG A 639 -14.90 -8.36 -27.89
C ARG A 639 -16.17 -7.52 -28.05
N THR A 640 -16.51 -7.11 -29.27
CA THR A 640 -17.71 -6.31 -29.55
C THR A 640 -18.97 -7.13 -29.26
N HIS A 641 -19.04 -8.37 -29.72
CA HIS A 641 -20.15 -9.28 -29.39
C HIS A 641 -20.25 -9.54 -27.88
N SER A 642 -19.10 -9.71 -27.20
CA SER A 642 -19.08 -9.90 -25.74
C SER A 642 -19.61 -8.66 -25.00
N LYS A 643 -19.28 -7.45 -25.46
CA LYS A 643 -19.80 -6.19 -24.90
C LYS A 643 -21.32 -6.12 -25.09
N VAL A 644 -21.81 -6.39 -26.31
CA VAL A 644 -23.26 -6.38 -26.62
C VAL A 644 -24.04 -7.33 -25.72
N LEU A 645 -23.60 -8.58 -25.58
CA LEU A 645 -24.30 -9.56 -24.74
C LEU A 645 -24.18 -9.22 -23.24
N GLY A 646 -23.12 -8.55 -22.82
CA GLY A 646 -22.97 -8.14 -21.41
C GLY A 646 -23.84 -6.94 -21.01
N THR A 647 -24.24 -6.08 -21.96
CA THR A 647 -24.91 -4.80 -21.66
C THR A 647 -26.27 -4.62 -22.32
N THR A 648 -26.76 -5.61 -23.08
CA THR A 648 -28.09 -5.54 -23.71
C THR A 648 -29.23 -5.66 -22.69
N ASN A 649 -30.32 -4.92 -22.95
CA ASN A 649 -31.58 -5.05 -22.20
C ASN A 649 -32.44 -6.23 -22.70
N ALA A 650 -32.07 -6.87 -23.80
CA ALA A 650 -32.77 -8.05 -24.31
C ALA A 650 -32.63 -9.22 -23.32
N ASN A 651 -33.70 -10.00 -23.14
CA ASN A 651 -33.62 -11.21 -22.34
C ASN A 651 -32.86 -12.28 -23.15
N LEU A 652 -31.63 -12.58 -22.75
CA LEU A 652 -30.77 -13.53 -23.46
C LEU A 652 -31.23 -14.98 -23.32
N PHE A 653 -31.95 -15.31 -22.24
CA PHE A 653 -32.39 -16.67 -21.97
C PHE A 653 -33.22 -17.29 -23.12
N PRO A 654 -34.36 -16.72 -23.56
CA PRO A 654 -35.18 -17.32 -24.60
C PRO A 654 -34.44 -17.47 -25.93
N LEU A 655 -33.66 -16.46 -26.34
CA LEU A 655 -32.91 -16.46 -27.59
C LEU A 655 -31.87 -17.59 -27.63
N ILE A 656 -31.10 -17.73 -26.55
CA ILE A 656 -30.06 -18.76 -26.45
C ILE A 656 -30.69 -20.15 -26.21
N ALA A 657 -31.75 -20.25 -25.40
CA ALA A 657 -32.41 -21.52 -25.11
C ALA A 657 -33.02 -22.15 -26.36
N GLN A 658 -33.67 -21.35 -27.22
CA GLN A 658 -34.18 -21.80 -28.52
C GLN A 658 -33.05 -22.27 -29.43
N ARG A 659 -31.95 -21.52 -29.52
CA ARG A 659 -30.77 -21.94 -30.29
C ARG A 659 -30.23 -23.27 -29.82
N LEU A 660 -30.02 -23.43 -28.51
CA LEU A 660 -29.53 -24.68 -27.92
C LEU A 660 -30.49 -25.84 -28.14
N GLN A 661 -31.81 -25.61 -28.10
CA GLN A 661 -32.81 -26.63 -28.38
C GLN A 661 -32.77 -27.10 -29.84
N SER A 662 -32.51 -26.19 -30.79
CA SER A 662 -32.42 -26.51 -32.22
C SER A 662 -31.10 -27.18 -32.62
N MET A 663 -30.10 -27.16 -31.75
CA MET A 663 -28.77 -27.69 -32.01
C MET A 663 -28.71 -29.19 -31.67
N GLU A 664 -28.26 -30.01 -32.62
CA GLU A 664 -27.94 -31.41 -32.35
C GLU A 664 -26.70 -31.51 -31.46
N MET A 665 -26.80 -32.13 -30.28
CA MET A 665 -25.71 -32.21 -29.31
C MET A 665 -24.74 -33.36 -29.66
N THR A 666 -23.51 -33.01 -30.01
CA THR A 666 -22.43 -33.97 -30.36
C THR A 666 -21.19 -33.71 -29.49
N ASP A 667 -20.23 -34.63 -29.48
CA ASP A 667 -18.99 -34.46 -28.72
C ASP A 667 -18.18 -33.23 -29.19
N GLU A 668 -18.21 -32.92 -30.48
CA GLU A 668 -17.46 -31.82 -31.10
C GLU A 668 -18.01 -30.43 -30.74
N ASN A 669 -19.31 -30.33 -30.41
CA ASN A 669 -19.97 -29.05 -30.15
C ASN A 669 -20.36 -28.81 -28.68
N VAL A 670 -20.07 -29.75 -27.76
CA VAL A 670 -20.24 -29.56 -26.30
C VAL A 670 -19.65 -28.23 -25.86
N ALA A 671 -18.47 -27.91 -26.40
CA ALA A 671 -17.77 -26.68 -26.12
C ALA A 671 -18.60 -25.41 -26.40
N LEU A 672 -19.22 -25.35 -27.57
CA LEU A 672 -20.09 -24.27 -27.98
C LEU A 672 -21.34 -24.21 -27.10
N ALA A 673 -21.93 -25.37 -26.78
CA ALA A 673 -23.10 -25.47 -25.91
C ALA A 673 -22.84 -24.92 -24.50
N VAL A 674 -21.66 -25.21 -23.95
CA VAL A 674 -21.23 -24.70 -22.63
C VAL A 674 -21.06 -23.18 -22.68
N LEU A 675 -20.39 -22.64 -23.70
CA LEU A 675 -20.26 -21.18 -23.87
C LEU A 675 -21.63 -20.50 -23.96
N LEU A 676 -22.52 -21.00 -24.82
CA LEU A 676 -23.86 -20.45 -24.97
C LEU A 676 -24.63 -20.51 -23.65
N THR A 677 -24.53 -21.60 -22.90
CA THR A 677 -25.18 -21.73 -21.59
C THR A 677 -24.65 -20.71 -20.57
N GLU A 678 -23.33 -20.45 -20.54
CA GLU A 678 -22.76 -19.40 -19.68
C GLU A 678 -23.21 -18.00 -20.12
N LEU A 679 -23.41 -17.77 -21.42
CA LEU A 679 -23.88 -16.47 -21.96
C LEU A 679 -25.35 -16.17 -21.62
N MET A 680 -26.16 -17.15 -21.20
CA MET A 680 -27.55 -16.91 -20.76
C MET A 680 -27.66 -15.93 -19.59
N THR A 681 -26.59 -15.81 -18.80
CA THR A 681 -26.51 -14.93 -17.63
C THR A 681 -25.52 -13.77 -17.85
N ALA A 682 -25.15 -13.48 -19.11
CA ALA A 682 -24.11 -12.48 -19.42
C ALA A 682 -24.50 -11.05 -19.04
N ASN A 683 -25.79 -10.70 -19.14
CA ASN A 683 -26.35 -9.41 -18.76
C ASN A 683 -27.04 -9.43 -17.38
N MET A 684 -26.65 -10.37 -16.51
CA MET A 684 -27.20 -10.45 -15.16
C MET A 684 -26.84 -9.18 -14.36
N PRO A 685 -27.82 -8.46 -13.77
CA PRO A 685 -27.54 -7.30 -12.93
C PRO A 685 -26.85 -7.70 -11.63
N ASP A 686 -25.96 -6.82 -11.13
CA ASP A 686 -25.23 -7.06 -9.89
C ASP A 686 -26.19 -7.17 -8.69
N SER A 687 -26.27 -8.36 -8.09
CA SER A 687 -26.99 -8.63 -6.84
C SER A 687 -28.51 -8.36 -6.87
N ASP A 688 -29.21 -8.82 -7.90
CA ASP A 688 -30.67 -8.77 -8.01
C ASP A 688 -31.32 -10.14 -7.75
N SER A 689 -31.92 -10.31 -6.57
CA SER A 689 -32.61 -11.55 -6.18
C SER A 689 -33.85 -11.86 -7.02
N ASP A 690 -34.51 -10.82 -7.55
CA ASP A 690 -35.74 -10.97 -8.33
C ASP A 690 -35.40 -11.48 -9.73
N TRP A 691 -34.30 -10.98 -10.31
CA TRP A 691 -33.75 -11.51 -11.56
C TRP A 691 -33.37 -12.98 -11.44
N GLU A 692 -32.65 -13.37 -10.37
CA GLU A 692 -32.24 -14.77 -10.16
C GLU A 692 -33.43 -15.71 -10.00
N THR A 693 -34.49 -15.25 -9.31
CA THR A 693 -35.76 -15.98 -9.15
C THR A 693 -36.49 -16.12 -10.49
N SER A 694 -36.53 -15.06 -11.29
CA SER A 694 -37.10 -15.05 -12.64
C SER A 694 -36.36 -16.00 -13.57
N PHE A 695 -35.03 -15.92 -13.64
CA PHE A 695 -34.18 -16.80 -14.45
C PHE A 695 -34.36 -18.27 -14.06
N THR A 696 -34.36 -18.57 -12.76
CA THR A 696 -34.60 -19.93 -12.24
C THR A 696 -35.97 -20.46 -12.68
N SER A 697 -37.01 -19.62 -12.63
CA SER A 697 -38.35 -20.00 -13.07
C SER A 697 -38.41 -20.24 -14.58
N GLN A 698 -37.76 -19.38 -15.37
CA GLN A 698 -37.70 -19.49 -16.84
C GLN A 698 -37.00 -20.79 -17.28
N ILE A 699 -35.80 -21.08 -16.74
CA ILE A 699 -35.03 -22.28 -17.13
C ILE A 699 -35.75 -23.58 -16.73
N GLN A 700 -36.41 -23.60 -15.56
CA GLN A 700 -37.19 -24.77 -15.12
C GLN A 700 -38.46 -24.96 -15.96
N ASN A 701 -39.19 -23.88 -16.27
CA ASN A 701 -40.39 -23.96 -17.09
C ASN A 701 -40.06 -24.36 -18.53
N PHE A 702 -38.99 -23.82 -19.11
CA PHE A 702 -38.54 -24.19 -20.44
C PHE A 702 -38.19 -25.68 -20.52
N LYS A 703 -37.46 -26.20 -19.53
CA LYS A 703 -37.15 -27.64 -19.41
C LYS A 703 -38.39 -28.52 -19.25
N LYS A 704 -39.45 -28.03 -18.58
CA LYS A 704 -40.69 -28.77 -18.39
C LYS A 704 -41.56 -28.81 -19.65
N THR A 705 -41.53 -27.75 -20.44
CA THR A 705 -42.40 -27.55 -21.61
C THR A 705 -41.78 -28.06 -22.91
N ASN A 706 -40.45 -28.20 -22.97
CA ASN A 706 -39.72 -28.64 -24.16
C ASN A 706 -39.01 -29.97 -23.92
N SER A 707 -38.91 -30.79 -24.97
CA SER A 707 -38.07 -32.00 -24.96
C SER A 707 -36.61 -31.59 -25.10
N ILE A 708 -35.88 -31.51 -23.97
CA ILE A 708 -34.46 -31.15 -23.93
C ILE A 708 -33.60 -32.40 -24.03
N ASP A 709 -32.60 -32.36 -24.91
CA ASP A 709 -31.55 -33.37 -25.02
C ASP A 709 -30.89 -33.66 -23.65
N GLN A 710 -30.58 -34.92 -23.37
CA GLN A 710 -30.04 -35.30 -22.06
C GLN A 710 -28.68 -34.65 -21.76
N ARG A 711 -27.83 -34.48 -22.79
CA ARG A 711 -26.52 -33.81 -22.65
C ARG A 711 -26.69 -32.33 -22.35
N LEU A 712 -27.62 -31.67 -23.03
CA LEU A 712 -27.95 -30.28 -22.76
C LEU A 712 -28.52 -30.08 -21.34
N ALA A 713 -29.36 -31.01 -20.87
CA ALA A 713 -29.89 -30.98 -19.50
C ALA A 713 -28.77 -31.09 -18.44
N VAL A 714 -27.74 -31.90 -18.68
CA VAL A 714 -26.55 -31.98 -17.83
C VAL A 714 -25.76 -30.67 -17.85
N ILE A 715 -25.54 -30.08 -19.02
CA ILE A 715 -24.81 -28.80 -19.15
C ILE A 715 -25.53 -27.67 -18.39
N TRP A 716 -26.85 -27.53 -18.57
CA TRP A 716 -27.63 -26.51 -17.85
C TRP A 716 -27.57 -26.70 -16.33
N TRP A 717 -27.67 -27.94 -15.87
CA TRP A 717 -27.51 -28.25 -14.45
C TRP A 717 -26.10 -27.93 -13.95
N ALA A 718 -25.07 -28.30 -14.70
CA ALA A 718 -23.68 -28.10 -14.31
C ALA A 718 -23.27 -26.63 -14.26
N VAL A 719 -23.70 -25.83 -15.25
CA VAL A 719 -23.39 -24.41 -15.34
C VAL A 719 -24.17 -23.62 -14.29
N HIS A 720 -25.50 -23.77 -14.23
CA HIS A 720 -26.36 -22.90 -13.42
C HIS A 720 -26.77 -23.50 -12.06
N SER A 721 -26.75 -24.83 -11.90
CA SER A 721 -27.27 -25.52 -10.70
C SER A 721 -28.73 -25.19 -10.35
N LYS A 722 -29.53 -24.73 -11.32
CA LYS A 722 -30.96 -24.35 -11.14
C LYS A 722 -31.96 -25.39 -11.64
N THR A 723 -31.50 -26.39 -12.39
CA THR A 723 -32.31 -27.49 -12.91
C THR A 723 -31.97 -28.79 -12.19
N THR A 724 -32.61 -29.90 -12.55
CA THR A 724 -32.25 -31.25 -12.11
C THR A 724 -31.58 -32.03 -13.25
N THR A 725 -30.84 -33.09 -12.96
CA THR A 725 -30.37 -34.05 -13.97
C THR A 725 -30.42 -35.47 -13.41
N SER A 726 -30.45 -36.47 -14.29
CA SER A 726 -30.43 -37.88 -13.87
C SER A 726 -28.99 -38.37 -13.67
N LYS A 727 -28.81 -39.34 -12.76
CA LYS A 727 -27.51 -39.99 -12.54
C LYS A 727 -26.97 -40.64 -13.81
N ALA A 728 -27.83 -41.27 -14.60
CA ALA A 728 -27.47 -41.92 -15.85
C ALA A 728 -26.96 -40.91 -16.89
N SER A 729 -27.72 -39.83 -17.12
CA SER A 729 -27.34 -38.78 -18.08
C SER A 729 -26.04 -38.09 -17.69
N LEU A 730 -25.81 -37.86 -16.39
CA LEU A 730 -24.54 -37.31 -15.92
C LEU A 730 -23.38 -38.25 -16.21
N THR A 731 -23.54 -39.55 -15.94
CA THR A 731 -22.49 -40.58 -16.15
C THR A 731 -22.09 -40.67 -17.63
N GLU A 732 -23.06 -40.55 -18.53
CA GLU A 732 -22.83 -40.59 -19.99
C GLU A 732 -22.01 -39.39 -20.49
N VAL A 733 -22.23 -38.21 -19.91
CA VAL A 733 -21.74 -36.94 -20.48
C VAL A 733 -20.54 -36.36 -19.71
N PHE A 734 -20.30 -36.79 -18.47
CA PHE A 734 -19.30 -36.17 -17.60
C PHE A 734 -17.90 -36.07 -18.24
N ALA A 735 -17.39 -37.16 -18.83
CA ALA A 735 -16.05 -37.21 -19.40
C ALA A 735 -15.87 -36.33 -20.66
N ILE A 736 -16.95 -35.99 -21.37
CA ILE A 736 -16.89 -35.10 -22.56
C ILE A 736 -17.04 -33.62 -22.20
N LEU A 737 -17.42 -33.32 -20.96
CA LEU A 737 -17.48 -31.95 -20.48
C LEU A 737 -16.06 -31.38 -20.34
N PRO A 738 -15.91 -30.06 -20.47
CA PRO A 738 -14.63 -29.45 -20.26
C PRO A 738 -14.11 -29.56 -18.82
N PRO A 739 -12.78 -29.58 -18.61
CA PRO A 739 -12.16 -29.71 -17.30
C PRO A 739 -12.73 -28.82 -16.19
N TYR A 740 -12.95 -27.52 -16.41
CA TYR A 740 -13.51 -26.63 -15.37
C TYR A 740 -14.90 -27.08 -14.91
N LEU A 741 -15.73 -27.59 -15.83
CA LEU A 741 -17.09 -27.99 -15.55
C LEU A 741 -17.12 -29.36 -14.88
N GLN A 742 -16.25 -30.29 -15.29
CA GLN A 742 -16.02 -31.55 -14.57
C GLN A 742 -15.64 -31.26 -13.10
N ILE A 743 -14.68 -30.37 -12.87
CA ILE A 743 -14.23 -29.96 -11.53
C ILE A 743 -15.39 -29.30 -10.75
N LYS A 744 -16.13 -28.38 -11.37
CA LYS A 744 -17.29 -27.71 -10.74
C LYS A 744 -18.35 -28.72 -10.32
N ILE A 745 -18.68 -29.68 -11.19
CA ILE A 745 -19.64 -30.76 -10.88
C ILE A 745 -19.16 -31.58 -9.68
N VAL A 746 -17.89 -31.99 -9.65
CA VAL A 746 -17.33 -32.75 -8.52
C VAL A 746 -17.46 -31.97 -7.22
N LYS A 747 -17.10 -30.69 -7.20
CA LYS A 747 -17.28 -29.83 -6.01
C LYS A 747 -18.75 -29.72 -5.60
N LYS A 748 -19.67 -29.62 -6.56
CA LYS A 748 -21.11 -29.55 -6.29
C LYS A 748 -21.68 -30.83 -5.69
N LEU A 749 -21.20 -31.98 -6.16
CA LEU A 749 -21.58 -33.28 -5.61
C LEU A 749 -20.99 -33.48 -4.20
N PHE A 750 -19.74 -33.07 -3.96
CA PHE A 750 -19.19 -33.01 -2.61
C PHE A 750 -19.99 -32.10 -1.67
N LYS A 751 -20.49 -30.95 -2.15
CA LYS A 751 -21.43 -30.12 -1.37
C LYS A 751 -22.68 -30.90 -1.00
N SER A 752 -23.25 -31.65 -1.94
CA SER A 752 -24.44 -32.48 -1.71
C SER A 752 -24.16 -33.61 -0.71
N MET A 753 -22.94 -34.16 -0.69
CA MET A 753 -22.49 -35.13 0.33
C MET A 753 -22.33 -34.48 1.70
N SER A 754 -21.73 -33.30 1.78
CA SER A 754 -21.57 -32.51 3.02
C SER A 754 -22.94 -32.19 3.65
N GLU A 755 -23.94 -31.88 2.81
CA GLU A 755 -25.33 -31.64 3.21
C GLU A 755 -26.12 -32.93 3.54
N GLY A 756 -25.52 -34.12 3.43
CA GLY A 756 -26.17 -35.41 3.70
C GLY A 756 -27.21 -35.84 2.66
N LYS A 757 -27.23 -35.22 1.47
CA LYS A 757 -28.22 -35.53 0.41
C LYS A 757 -27.85 -36.77 -0.41
N ILE A 758 -26.56 -37.06 -0.51
CA ILE A 758 -26.02 -38.24 -1.19
C ILE A 758 -24.86 -38.81 -0.37
N HIS A 759 -24.61 -40.10 -0.48
CA HIS A 759 -23.52 -40.78 0.23
C HIS A 759 -22.67 -41.58 -0.74
N HIS A 760 -21.36 -41.34 -0.71
CA HIS A 760 -20.39 -42.05 -1.52
C HIS A 760 -19.05 -42.17 -0.78
N THR A 761 -18.38 -43.28 -1.01
CA THR A 761 -16.92 -43.42 -0.83
C THR A 761 -16.17 -42.78 -2.00
N ALA A 762 -14.86 -42.55 -1.87
CA ALA A 762 -14.02 -42.09 -2.97
C ALA A 762 -14.11 -43.07 -4.17
N GLU A 763 -14.10 -44.37 -3.91
CA GLU A 763 -14.21 -45.42 -4.92
C GLU A 763 -15.56 -45.39 -5.67
N SER A 764 -16.67 -45.36 -4.91
CA SER A 764 -18.01 -45.37 -5.51
C SER A 764 -18.36 -44.05 -6.20
N PHE A 765 -17.77 -42.93 -5.76
CA PHE A 765 -17.92 -41.65 -6.44
C PHE A 765 -17.10 -41.60 -7.72
N TYR A 766 -15.85 -42.08 -7.69
CA TYR A 766 -15.04 -42.19 -8.90
C TYR A 766 -15.74 -43.06 -9.96
N SER A 767 -16.29 -44.21 -9.56
CA SER A 767 -17.03 -45.11 -10.46
C SER A 767 -18.32 -44.50 -11.02
N LEU A 768 -18.87 -43.47 -10.37
CA LEU A 768 -20.03 -42.74 -10.87
C LEU A 768 -19.64 -41.78 -12.00
N ILE A 769 -18.50 -41.08 -11.86
CA ILE A 769 -18.09 -40.05 -12.82
C ILE A 769 -17.19 -40.60 -13.93
N SER A 770 -16.50 -41.71 -13.66
CA SER A 770 -15.69 -42.46 -14.60
C SER A 770 -16.50 -43.66 -15.06
N ASN A 771 -17.10 -43.58 -16.25
CA ASN A 771 -17.86 -44.68 -16.85
C ASN A 771 -16.95 -45.81 -17.39
N GLY A 772 -15.63 -45.69 -17.24
CA GLY A 772 -14.60 -46.63 -17.71
C GLY A 772 -14.31 -46.59 -19.21
N GLU A 773 -15.12 -45.90 -20.01
CA GLU A 773 -14.96 -45.82 -21.47
C GLU A 773 -14.07 -44.64 -21.90
N ARG A 774 -14.11 -43.53 -21.16
CA ARG A 774 -13.32 -42.32 -21.44
C ARG A 774 -12.67 -41.78 -20.16
N PRO A 775 -11.43 -41.28 -20.24
CA PRO A 775 -10.77 -40.69 -19.08
C PRO A 775 -11.43 -39.37 -18.69
N ILE A 776 -11.65 -39.17 -17.39
CA ILE A 776 -12.00 -37.84 -16.85
C ILE A 776 -10.79 -36.90 -16.91
N CYS A 777 -11.00 -35.60 -16.69
CA CYS A 777 -9.91 -34.63 -16.76
C CYS A 777 -8.79 -34.97 -15.76
N PHE A 778 -7.55 -34.83 -16.21
CA PHE A 778 -6.40 -35.34 -15.48
C PHE A 778 -6.26 -34.83 -14.02
N PRO A 779 -6.58 -33.56 -13.70
CA PRO A 779 -6.64 -33.10 -12.31
C PRO A 779 -7.55 -33.89 -11.38
N LEU A 780 -8.73 -34.29 -11.87
CA LEU A 780 -9.66 -35.11 -11.09
C LEU A 780 -9.14 -36.53 -10.94
N GLU A 781 -8.51 -37.08 -11.97
CA GLU A 781 -7.87 -38.39 -11.90
C GLU A 781 -6.84 -38.46 -10.78
N ILE A 782 -5.97 -37.43 -10.68
CA ILE A 782 -4.97 -37.31 -9.61
C ILE A 782 -5.64 -37.20 -8.24
N ALA A 783 -6.68 -36.35 -8.13
CA ALA A 783 -7.38 -36.15 -6.86
C ALA A 783 -8.11 -37.40 -6.37
N PHE A 784 -8.87 -38.08 -7.23
CA PHE A 784 -9.56 -39.32 -6.86
C PHE A 784 -8.59 -40.45 -6.58
N THR A 785 -7.47 -40.53 -7.30
CA THR A 785 -6.41 -41.48 -6.97
C THR A 785 -5.87 -41.24 -5.56
N TYR A 786 -5.56 -39.99 -5.20
CA TYR A 786 -5.17 -39.65 -3.84
C TYR A 786 -6.23 -40.02 -2.80
N LEU A 787 -7.50 -39.67 -3.05
CA LEU A 787 -8.60 -39.93 -2.11
C LEU A 787 -8.84 -41.42 -1.90
N LYS A 788 -8.90 -42.21 -2.98
CA LYS A 788 -9.06 -43.68 -2.93
C LYS A 788 -7.91 -44.35 -2.17
N LEU A 789 -6.67 -43.90 -2.39
CA LEU A 789 -5.51 -44.42 -1.66
C LEU A 789 -5.62 -44.19 -0.15
N ARG A 790 -6.05 -42.98 0.25
CA ARG A 790 -6.19 -42.59 1.66
C ARG A 790 -7.40 -43.21 2.34
N GLU A 791 -8.48 -43.39 1.60
CA GLU A 791 -9.68 -44.09 2.05
C GLU A 791 -9.36 -45.53 2.44
N ASN A 792 -8.58 -46.23 1.60
CA ASN A 792 -8.14 -47.60 1.85
C ASN A 792 -7.05 -47.69 2.94
N ASP A 793 -6.13 -46.73 2.98
CA ASP A 793 -5.07 -46.66 3.98
C ASP A 793 -4.73 -45.20 4.31
N GLN A 794 -5.16 -44.76 5.50
CA GLN A 794 -5.00 -43.38 5.95
C GLN A 794 -3.54 -42.93 6.09
N THR A 795 -2.56 -43.83 6.06
CA THR A 795 -1.14 -43.49 6.15
C THR A 795 -0.48 -43.24 4.78
N LYS A 796 -1.11 -43.67 3.69
CA LYS A 796 -0.56 -43.51 2.33
C LYS A 796 -0.61 -42.05 1.87
N THR A 797 -0.03 -41.75 0.72
CA THR A 797 -0.13 -40.46 0.04
C THR A 797 0.10 -40.68 -1.45
N LEU A 798 -0.19 -39.67 -2.27
CA LEU A 798 0.29 -39.68 -3.65
C LEU A 798 1.79 -39.79 -3.65
N ASP A 799 2.26 -40.70 -4.49
CA ASP A 799 3.65 -40.81 -4.82
C ASP A 799 3.83 -40.69 -6.32
N ASN A 800 5.08 -40.59 -6.67
CA ASN A 800 5.50 -40.35 -8.01
C ASN A 800 5.24 -41.56 -8.95
N ASN A 801 5.27 -42.81 -8.48
CA ASN A 801 4.91 -43.97 -9.32
C ASN A 801 3.45 -43.94 -9.71
N ILE A 802 2.61 -43.63 -8.74
CA ILE A 802 1.19 -43.43 -8.98
C ILE A 802 1.01 -42.28 -9.99
N MET A 803 1.67 -41.13 -9.79
CA MET A 803 1.59 -40.02 -10.75
C MET A 803 2.10 -40.39 -12.15
N LEU A 804 3.18 -41.16 -12.28
CA LEU A 804 3.68 -41.63 -13.58
C LEU A 804 2.72 -42.60 -14.26
N GLN A 805 2.17 -43.55 -13.51
CA GLN A 805 1.15 -44.45 -14.03
C GLN A 805 -0.07 -43.68 -14.52
N LEU A 806 -0.41 -42.58 -13.84
CA LEU A 806 -1.46 -41.69 -14.31
C LEU A 806 -1.04 -40.85 -15.52
N LEU A 807 0.25 -40.56 -15.72
CA LEU A 807 0.77 -39.84 -16.89
C LEU A 807 0.92 -40.73 -18.13
N GLU A 808 1.24 -42.00 -17.93
CA GLU A 808 1.59 -42.94 -18.98
C GLU A 808 0.39 -43.18 -19.92
N GLY A 809 0.59 -42.92 -21.22
CA GLY A 809 -0.43 -43.17 -22.24
C GLY A 809 -1.55 -42.12 -22.33
N ARG A 810 -1.47 -41.00 -21.59
CA ARG A 810 -2.44 -39.89 -21.69
C ARG A 810 -2.00 -38.84 -22.72
N GLU A 811 -2.97 -38.24 -23.42
CA GLU A 811 -2.74 -37.14 -24.37
C GLU A 811 -2.81 -35.74 -23.71
N ASP A 812 -3.36 -35.65 -22.49
CA ASP A 812 -3.55 -34.44 -21.69
C ASP A 812 -2.50 -34.29 -20.57
N THR A 813 -1.30 -34.86 -20.74
CA THR A 813 -0.24 -34.87 -19.72
C THR A 813 0.14 -33.48 -19.23
N ASP A 814 0.23 -32.49 -20.13
CA ASP A 814 0.58 -31.10 -19.79
C ASP A 814 -0.49 -30.41 -18.93
N GLU A 815 -1.67 -31.00 -18.82
CA GLU A 815 -2.81 -30.43 -18.10
C GLU A 815 -2.86 -30.82 -16.61
N TRP A 816 -1.95 -31.68 -16.15
CA TRP A 816 -1.86 -32.09 -14.74
C TRP A 816 -1.82 -30.90 -13.78
N ILE A 817 -1.24 -29.78 -14.22
CA ILE A 817 -1.12 -28.55 -13.45
C ILE A 817 -2.48 -27.93 -13.09
N GLY A 818 -3.55 -28.28 -13.84
CA GLY A 818 -4.92 -27.92 -13.56
C GLY A 818 -5.41 -28.36 -12.18
N ILE A 819 -4.71 -29.30 -11.52
CA ILE A 819 -4.95 -29.69 -10.12
C ILE A 819 -4.91 -28.51 -9.15
N ARG A 820 -4.23 -27.41 -9.52
CA ARG A 820 -4.26 -26.14 -8.79
C ARG A 820 -5.69 -25.61 -8.53
N SER A 821 -6.68 -25.99 -9.34
CA SER A 821 -8.09 -25.61 -9.16
C SER A 821 -8.80 -26.28 -7.97
N ILE A 822 -8.20 -27.36 -7.45
CA ILE A 822 -8.71 -28.18 -6.34
C ILE A 822 -7.69 -28.34 -5.20
N VAL A 823 -6.61 -27.55 -5.20
CA VAL A 823 -5.67 -27.39 -4.07
C VAL A 823 -5.43 -25.90 -3.78
N THR A 824 -4.66 -25.59 -2.74
CA THR A 824 -4.35 -24.21 -2.34
C THR A 824 -3.32 -23.60 -3.28
N GLN A 825 -3.77 -22.73 -4.18
CA GLN A 825 -2.91 -21.97 -5.09
C GLN A 825 -2.02 -20.96 -4.34
N CYS A 826 -0.80 -20.78 -4.83
CA CYS A 826 0.03 -19.63 -4.47
C CYS A 826 -0.46 -18.39 -5.24
N SER A 827 -0.34 -17.20 -4.65
CA SER A 827 -0.67 -15.92 -5.33
C SER A 827 0.31 -14.85 -4.87
N GLY A 828 1.60 -15.19 -4.92
CA GLY A 828 2.69 -14.38 -4.40
C GLY A 828 2.86 -14.44 -2.88
N ARG A 829 4.03 -13.93 -2.43
CA ARG A 829 4.35 -13.78 -1.01
C ARG A 829 3.66 -12.55 -0.44
N TRP A 830 2.90 -12.78 0.63
CA TRP A 830 2.25 -11.72 1.40
C TRP A 830 3.19 -11.22 2.48
N VAL A 831 3.50 -9.93 2.46
CA VAL A 831 4.28 -9.24 3.49
C VAL A 831 3.38 -8.32 4.30
N ALA A 832 3.69 -8.15 5.58
CA ALA A 832 3.07 -7.14 6.43
C ALA A 832 3.85 -5.83 6.29
N ASN A 833 3.13 -4.72 6.10
CA ASN A 833 3.68 -3.37 6.05
C ASN A 833 2.98 -2.50 7.10
N GLU A 834 3.76 -1.71 7.84
CA GLU A 834 3.21 -0.59 8.59
C GLU A 834 2.74 0.48 7.59
N LEU A 835 1.45 0.82 7.62
CA LEU A 835 0.94 1.87 6.74
C LEU A 835 1.65 3.19 7.09
N PRO A 836 2.14 3.95 6.09
CA PRO A 836 2.60 5.32 6.34
C PRO A 836 1.45 6.11 6.99
N ASN A 837 1.77 7.02 7.90
CA ASN A 837 0.82 7.92 8.59
C ASN A 837 -0.02 8.84 7.65
N ASN A 838 -0.04 8.59 6.35
CA ASN A 838 -0.69 9.42 5.34
C ASN A 838 -2.05 8.87 4.88
N ARG A 839 -3.11 9.52 5.36
CA ARG A 839 -4.36 9.90 4.67
C ARG A 839 -4.90 8.97 3.56
N SER A 840 -5.33 7.76 3.91
CA SER A 840 -6.43 7.09 3.21
C SER A 840 -7.51 6.66 4.20
N ASN A 841 -8.37 7.60 4.58
CA ASN A 841 -9.45 7.44 5.56
C ASN A 841 -10.61 6.51 5.13
N ARG A 842 -10.51 5.77 4.02
CA ARG A 842 -11.61 4.94 3.49
C ARG A 842 -11.55 3.44 3.82
N ARG A 843 -10.52 2.94 4.53
CA ARG A 843 -10.39 1.50 4.87
C ARG A 843 -10.10 1.19 6.34
N ARG A 844 -10.46 2.09 7.27
CA ARG A 844 -10.35 1.81 8.71
C ARG A 844 -11.64 1.18 9.21
N ASN A 845 -11.72 -0.16 9.22
CA ASN A 845 -12.85 -0.86 9.86
C ASN A 845 -12.75 -0.66 11.38
N SER A 846 -13.50 0.30 11.92
CA SER A 846 -13.60 0.53 13.37
C SER A 846 -14.43 -0.54 14.10
N TYR A 847 -15.01 -1.49 13.36
CA TYR A 847 -15.88 -2.55 13.89
C TYR A 847 -15.45 -3.95 13.42
N PHE A 848 -15.62 -4.93 14.30
CA PHE A 848 -15.19 -6.32 14.15
C PHE A 848 -16.38 -7.28 14.27
N ASN A 849 -16.29 -8.44 13.61
CA ASN A 849 -17.30 -9.50 13.67
C ASN A 849 -17.02 -10.54 14.76
N GLY A 850 -15.96 -10.35 15.55
CA GLY A 850 -15.57 -11.23 16.63
C GLY A 850 -14.28 -10.77 17.29
N ILE A 851 -13.97 -11.33 18.45
CA ILE A 851 -12.77 -11.01 19.23
C ILE A 851 -12.13 -12.30 19.70
N ILE A 852 -10.82 -12.41 19.51
CA ILE A 852 -9.99 -13.48 20.05
C ILE A 852 -9.05 -12.86 21.08
N SER A 853 -9.14 -13.30 22.33
CA SER A 853 -8.36 -12.76 23.45
C SER A 853 -7.86 -13.86 24.38
N LYS A 854 -6.68 -13.64 25.00
CA LYS A 854 -6.19 -14.46 26.12
C LYS A 854 -6.92 -14.05 27.39
N ILE A 855 -7.46 -15.02 28.13
CA ILE A 855 -8.10 -14.81 29.42
C ILE A 855 -7.16 -15.21 30.57
N GLN A 856 -7.48 -14.81 31.81
CA GLN A 856 -6.58 -14.89 32.97
C GLN A 856 -6.11 -16.31 33.33
N ASP A 857 -6.85 -17.34 32.95
CA ASP A 857 -6.51 -18.75 33.17
C ASP A 857 -5.58 -19.33 32.09
N GLY A 858 -5.08 -18.50 31.16
CA GLY A 858 -4.20 -18.92 30.06
C GLY A 858 -4.94 -19.44 28.82
N ARG A 859 -6.28 -19.59 28.85
CA ARG A 859 -7.05 -20.04 27.69
C ARG A 859 -7.33 -18.91 26.69
N LEU A 860 -7.68 -19.29 25.47
CA LEU A 860 -8.08 -18.38 24.40
C LEU A 860 -9.61 -18.31 24.33
N LYS A 861 -10.18 -17.12 24.47
CA LYS A 861 -11.61 -16.85 24.25
C LYS A 861 -11.83 -16.30 22.84
N VAL A 862 -12.69 -16.97 22.06
CA VAL A 862 -13.18 -16.52 20.75
C VAL A 862 -14.65 -16.14 20.90
N PHE A 863 -14.93 -14.84 20.97
CA PHE A 863 -16.28 -14.30 21.08
C PHE A 863 -16.83 -13.92 19.70
N ILE A 864 -17.99 -14.48 19.35
CA ILE A 864 -18.71 -14.25 18.10
C ILE A 864 -20.05 -13.58 18.42
N PRO A 865 -20.15 -12.24 18.30
CA PRO A 865 -21.37 -11.50 18.61
C PRO A 865 -22.36 -11.53 17.43
N GLN A 866 -23.66 -11.43 17.72
CA GLN A 866 -24.72 -11.31 16.69
C GLN A 866 -24.68 -9.96 15.96
N LYS A 867 -24.21 -8.93 16.65
CA LYS A 867 -23.94 -7.60 16.10
C LYS A 867 -22.43 -7.31 16.14
N MET A 868 -21.93 -6.44 15.28
CA MET A 868 -20.51 -6.08 15.27
C MET A 868 -20.11 -5.41 16.59
N VAL A 869 -18.82 -5.50 16.94
CA VAL A 869 -18.24 -4.90 18.15
C VAL A 869 -17.14 -3.89 17.80
N ASP A 870 -16.89 -2.91 18.67
CA ASP A 870 -15.71 -2.04 18.55
C ASP A 870 -14.43 -2.71 19.08
N GLU A 871 -13.32 -1.95 19.05
CA GLU A 871 -12.04 -2.40 19.57
C GLU A 871 -12.06 -2.77 21.06
N TYR A 872 -13.02 -2.29 21.85
CA TYR A 872 -13.13 -2.61 23.27
C TYR A 872 -14.07 -3.79 23.53
N GLY A 873 -14.74 -4.31 22.49
CA GLY A 873 -15.73 -5.38 22.60
C GLY A 873 -17.15 -4.91 22.88
N ASN A 874 -17.42 -3.60 22.76
CA ASN A 874 -18.79 -3.09 22.92
C ASN A 874 -19.60 -3.32 21.66
N ILE A 875 -20.82 -3.82 21.83
CA ILE A 875 -21.78 -4.08 20.75
C ILE A 875 -22.18 -2.78 20.03
N LYS A 876 -22.31 -2.85 18.71
CA LYS A 876 -22.77 -1.77 17.83
C LYS A 876 -24.07 -2.15 17.12
N GLU A 877 -24.65 -1.21 16.40
CA GLU A 877 -25.96 -1.41 15.75
C GLU A 877 -25.90 -2.30 14.51
N TYR A 878 -24.73 -2.42 13.88
CA TYR A 878 -24.54 -3.18 12.65
C TYR A 878 -24.61 -4.69 12.89
N ASN A 879 -25.35 -5.40 12.05
CA ASN A 879 -25.46 -6.85 12.12
C ASN A 879 -24.13 -7.54 11.73
N ASN A 880 -23.77 -8.60 12.46
CA ASN A 880 -22.67 -9.46 12.06
C ASN A 880 -23.11 -10.40 10.94
N LYS A 881 -22.88 -10.00 9.68
CA LYS A 881 -23.18 -10.81 8.49
C LYS A 881 -22.42 -12.15 8.43
N HIS A 882 -21.42 -12.35 9.27
CA HIS A 882 -20.60 -13.57 9.34
C HIS A 882 -20.95 -14.47 10.53
N TYR A 883 -21.93 -14.11 11.37
CA TYR A 883 -22.25 -14.83 12.61
C TYR A 883 -22.44 -16.34 12.40
N ALA A 884 -23.42 -16.74 11.58
CA ALA A 884 -23.70 -18.15 11.29
C ALA A 884 -22.53 -18.85 10.58
N ARG A 885 -21.89 -18.17 9.62
CA ARG A 885 -20.76 -18.71 8.85
C ARG A 885 -19.55 -19.01 9.74
N THR A 886 -19.28 -18.17 10.73
CA THR A 886 -18.11 -18.34 11.61
C THR A 886 -18.34 -19.46 12.63
N ILE A 887 -19.58 -19.59 13.14
CA ILE A 887 -19.98 -20.74 13.97
C ILE A 887 -19.80 -22.05 13.19
N GLN A 888 -20.35 -22.11 11.97
CA GLN A 888 -20.20 -23.27 11.10
C GLN A 888 -18.72 -23.58 10.84
N GLN A 889 -17.90 -22.56 10.61
CA GLN A 889 -16.46 -22.72 10.38
C GLN A 889 -15.76 -23.37 11.58
N ILE A 890 -16.06 -22.95 12.81
CA ILE A 890 -15.46 -23.55 14.02
C ILE A 890 -15.87 -25.02 14.12
N GLN A 891 -17.16 -25.32 13.98
CA GLN A 891 -17.71 -26.67 14.09
C GLN A 891 -17.13 -27.67 13.07
N ILE A 892 -16.86 -27.23 11.83
CA ILE A 892 -16.25 -28.12 10.82
C ILE A 892 -14.73 -28.25 10.98
N THR A 893 -14.09 -27.34 11.71
CA THR A 893 -12.62 -27.26 11.82
C THR A 893 -12.09 -27.92 13.09
N TYR A 894 -12.85 -27.86 14.18
CA TYR A 894 -12.44 -28.34 15.49
C TYR A 894 -13.41 -29.42 15.98
N LYS A 895 -12.88 -30.42 16.68
CA LYS A 895 -13.68 -31.47 17.32
C LYS A 895 -14.34 -30.91 18.58
N GLU A 896 -15.44 -31.52 19.01
CA GLU A 896 -16.21 -31.06 20.18
C GLU A 896 -15.40 -31.10 21.49
N ASP A 897 -14.38 -31.95 21.59
CA ASP A 897 -13.47 -32.03 22.74
C ASP A 897 -12.31 -31.00 22.70
N GLU A 898 -12.14 -30.27 21.59
CA GLU A 898 -11.08 -29.26 21.41
C GLU A 898 -11.48 -27.87 21.92
N TYR A 899 -12.76 -27.63 22.22
CA TYR A 899 -13.26 -26.36 22.74
C TYR A 899 -14.38 -26.51 23.77
N GLN A 900 -14.58 -25.47 24.58
CA GLN A 900 -15.79 -25.30 25.39
C GLN A 900 -16.65 -24.18 24.80
N ILE A 901 -17.96 -24.38 24.73
CA ILE A 901 -18.92 -23.40 24.20
C ILE A 901 -19.76 -22.80 25.34
N VAL A 902 -19.95 -21.49 25.30
CA VAL A 902 -20.83 -20.75 26.21
C VAL A 902 -21.75 -19.85 25.39
N ASN A 903 -23.06 -20.03 25.57
CA ASN A 903 -24.05 -19.12 24.99
C ASN A 903 -24.09 -17.83 25.81
N GLU A 904 -23.82 -16.71 25.15
CA GLU A 904 -23.81 -15.38 25.78
C GLU A 904 -25.06 -14.62 25.33
N PRO A 905 -25.56 -13.63 26.09
CA PRO A 905 -26.79 -12.90 25.74
C PRO A 905 -26.80 -12.26 24.34
N ASN A 906 -25.63 -11.94 23.79
CA ASN A 906 -25.47 -11.25 22.51
C ASN A 906 -24.58 -11.99 21.51
N GLY A 907 -24.31 -13.29 21.73
CA GLY A 907 -23.37 -14.04 20.91
C GLY A 907 -23.01 -15.41 21.47
N VAL A 908 -21.92 -15.98 20.97
CA VAL A 908 -21.39 -17.25 21.45
C VAL A 908 -19.90 -17.11 21.71
N SER A 909 -19.43 -17.67 22.83
CA SER A 909 -18.03 -17.72 23.19
C SER A 909 -17.51 -19.15 23.08
N TYR A 910 -16.38 -19.33 22.40
CA TYR A 910 -15.62 -20.57 22.36
C TYR A 910 -14.32 -20.40 23.14
N TYR A 911 -13.95 -21.41 23.95
CA TYR A 911 -12.74 -21.40 24.74
C TYR A 911 -11.82 -22.53 24.28
N PHE A 912 -10.59 -22.19 23.90
CA PHE A 912 -9.56 -23.10 23.41
C PHE A 912 -8.32 -23.07 24.31
N ASP A 913 -7.52 -24.14 24.26
CA ASP A 913 -6.16 -24.15 24.82
C ASP A 913 -5.24 -23.17 24.06
N GLU A 914 -4.22 -22.64 24.75
CA GLU A 914 -3.26 -21.70 24.15
C GLU A 914 -2.53 -22.28 22.92
N ALA A 915 -2.37 -23.61 22.85
CA ALA A 915 -1.75 -24.29 21.72
C ALA A 915 -2.47 -24.03 20.38
N TYR A 916 -3.75 -23.63 20.39
CA TYR A 916 -4.52 -23.32 19.19
C TYR A 916 -4.35 -21.87 18.68
N GLU A 917 -3.54 -21.03 19.33
CA GLU A 917 -3.39 -19.61 18.98
C GLU A 917 -3.04 -19.38 17.50
N ALA A 918 -2.05 -20.12 16.99
CA ALA A 918 -1.63 -20.00 15.60
C ALA A 918 -2.69 -20.50 14.61
N GLU A 919 -3.48 -21.50 14.99
CA GLU A 919 -4.56 -22.05 14.15
C GLU A 919 -5.77 -21.10 14.10
N LEU A 920 -6.15 -20.51 15.23
CA LEU A 920 -7.27 -19.57 15.32
C LEU A 920 -7.05 -18.29 14.50
N PHE A 921 -5.80 -17.98 14.14
CA PHE A 921 -5.51 -16.94 13.16
C PHE A 921 -6.14 -17.21 11.78
N ALA A 922 -6.38 -18.49 11.42
CA ALA A 922 -7.04 -18.90 10.18
C ALA A 922 -8.45 -18.32 10.02
N ILE A 923 -9.15 -18.09 11.14
CA ILE A 923 -10.50 -17.49 11.15
C ILE A 923 -10.45 -15.98 11.37
N ALA A 924 -9.40 -15.46 12.01
CA ALA A 924 -9.37 -14.05 12.40
C ALA A 924 -9.46 -13.10 11.20
N ARG A 925 -8.66 -13.34 10.17
CA ARG A 925 -8.59 -12.46 8.99
C ARG A 925 -9.76 -12.62 8.01
N PRO A 926 -10.18 -13.84 7.59
CA PRO A 926 -11.29 -13.99 6.64
C PRO A 926 -12.63 -13.47 7.16
N PHE A 927 -12.83 -13.45 8.49
CA PHE A 927 -14.07 -13.02 9.10
C PHE A 927 -13.97 -11.65 9.80
N ASN A 928 -12.83 -10.95 9.74
CA ASN A 928 -12.60 -9.63 10.36
C ASN A 928 -12.81 -9.65 11.89
N PHE A 929 -12.05 -10.51 12.58
CA PHE A 929 -12.00 -10.56 14.04
C PHE A 929 -10.83 -9.74 14.56
N LYS A 930 -11.02 -9.12 15.73
CA LYS A 930 -9.92 -8.54 16.49
C LYS A 930 -9.07 -9.67 17.08
N PHE A 931 -7.75 -9.61 16.88
CA PHE A 931 -6.78 -10.56 17.42
C PHE A 931 -5.50 -9.83 17.83
N ASN A 932 -4.84 -10.28 18.89
CA ASN A 932 -3.57 -9.69 19.32
C ASN A 932 -2.52 -9.78 18.19
N GLY A 933 -1.95 -8.64 17.79
CA GLY A 933 -1.00 -8.54 16.67
C GLY A 933 -1.62 -8.19 15.31
N LEU A 934 -2.90 -8.48 15.10
CA LEU A 934 -3.63 -8.01 13.91
C LEU A 934 -4.15 -6.59 14.17
N ASN A 935 -3.24 -5.61 14.14
CA ASN A 935 -3.63 -4.21 14.26
C ASN A 935 -4.26 -3.75 12.93
N ASN A 936 -5.36 -2.99 12.95
CA ASN A 936 -6.00 -2.46 11.72
C ASN A 936 -5.10 -1.50 10.92
N PHE A 937 -3.91 -1.21 11.43
CA PHE A 937 -2.85 -0.42 10.79
C PHE A 937 -1.86 -1.28 9.99
N VAL A 938 -1.91 -2.61 10.11
CA VAL A 938 -1.05 -3.53 9.35
C VAL A 938 -1.67 -3.74 7.97
N GLY A 939 -1.09 -3.09 6.96
CA GLY A 939 -1.38 -3.38 5.57
C GLY A 939 -0.71 -4.67 5.14
N PHE A 940 -1.31 -5.39 4.20
CA PHE A 940 -0.64 -6.51 3.54
C PHE A 940 -0.52 -6.22 2.06
N GLU A 941 0.65 -6.50 1.51
CA GLU A 941 0.87 -6.44 0.07
C GLU A 941 1.56 -7.69 -0.45
N THR A 942 1.35 -7.96 -1.73
CA THR A 942 2.00 -9.04 -2.47
C THR A 942 3.27 -8.46 -3.11
N LYS A 943 4.46 -8.83 -2.62
CA LYS A 943 5.76 -8.25 -3.07
C LYS A 943 6.51 -9.04 -4.14
N GLU A 944 6.22 -10.33 -4.32
CA GLU A 944 6.97 -11.21 -5.23
C GLU A 944 6.03 -11.67 -6.35
N GLU A 945 6.37 -11.39 -7.62
CA GLU A 945 5.69 -11.93 -8.80
C GLU A 945 5.93 -13.45 -8.91
N ASP A 946 4.88 -14.19 -9.24
CA ASP A 946 4.77 -15.65 -9.10
C ASP A 946 5.79 -16.44 -9.95
N GLN A 947 6.65 -17.21 -9.28
CA GLN A 947 7.36 -18.36 -9.88
C GLN A 947 6.91 -19.71 -9.29
N GLU A 948 5.89 -19.72 -8.43
CA GLU A 948 5.43 -20.94 -7.76
C GLU A 948 3.94 -21.17 -7.95
N GLU A 949 3.56 -22.35 -8.43
CA GLU A 949 2.17 -22.69 -8.76
C GLU A 949 1.37 -23.21 -7.55
N PHE A 950 2.07 -23.68 -6.52
CA PHE A 950 1.49 -24.35 -5.34
C PHE A 950 1.97 -23.74 -4.02
N CYS A 951 1.04 -23.57 -3.07
CA CYS A 951 1.38 -23.11 -1.72
C CYS A 951 2.00 -24.25 -0.89
N GLU A 952 3.09 -24.01 -0.15
CA GLU A 952 3.66 -25.02 0.76
C GLU A 952 2.76 -25.30 1.97
N CYS A 953 1.85 -24.38 2.31
CA CYS A 953 0.88 -24.50 3.41
C CYS A 953 1.50 -24.79 4.79
N ARG A 954 2.82 -24.62 4.96
CA ARG A 954 3.53 -24.92 6.20
C ARG A 954 3.46 -23.77 7.18
N LEU A 955 2.59 -23.89 8.17
CA LEU A 955 2.46 -22.90 9.25
C LEU A 955 3.69 -22.93 10.17
N SER A 956 4.13 -21.76 10.64
CA SER A 956 5.14 -21.62 11.69
C SER A 956 4.60 -22.11 13.04
N ASP A 957 5.45 -22.71 13.88
CA ASP A 957 5.08 -23.10 15.25
C ASP A 957 5.01 -21.89 16.20
N LYS A 958 5.52 -20.73 15.76
CA LYS A 958 5.45 -19.45 16.48
C LYS A 958 4.85 -18.36 15.61
N VAL A 959 4.19 -17.40 16.25
CA VAL A 959 3.82 -16.13 15.61
C VAL A 959 5.06 -15.29 15.32
N ASP A 960 4.96 -14.39 14.34
CA ASP A 960 6.03 -13.46 14.02
C ASP A 960 6.39 -12.58 15.23
N ASN A 961 7.69 -12.33 15.44
CA ASN A 961 8.16 -11.61 16.63
C ASN A 961 7.73 -10.14 16.63
N PHE A 962 7.59 -9.53 15.45
CA PHE A 962 7.29 -8.11 15.31
C PHE A 962 5.78 -7.86 15.32
N HIS A 963 5.07 -8.51 14.40
CA HIS A 963 3.64 -8.30 14.20
C HIS A 963 2.77 -9.16 15.12
N ARG A 964 3.33 -10.21 15.78
CA ARG A 964 2.58 -11.17 16.61
C ARG A 964 1.46 -11.91 15.86
N ILE A 965 1.60 -12.07 14.55
CA ILE A 965 0.64 -12.80 13.69
C ILE A 965 1.24 -14.11 13.18
N ALA A 966 0.39 -15.12 12.96
CA ALA A 966 0.83 -16.38 12.37
C ALA A 966 1.22 -16.19 10.90
N PHE A 967 2.20 -16.96 10.44
CA PHE A 967 2.72 -16.88 9.08
C PHE A 967 3.10 -18.26 8.57
N TYR A 968 3.06 -18.42 7.25
CA TYR A 968 3.65 -19.57 6.59
C TYR A 968 5.14 -19.40 6.42
N TRP A 969 5.88 -20.47 6.62
CA TRP A 969 7.27 -20.55 6.24
C TRP A 969 7.40 -21.11 4.82
N CYS A 970 7.64 -20.23 3.85
CA CYS A 970 7.78 -20.62 2.44
C CYS A 970 9.10 -20.06 1.89
N GLY A 971 9.95 -20.91 1.32
CA GLY A 971 11.19 -20.46 0.66
C GLY A 971 12.16 -19.69 1.58
N ASN A 972 12.30 -20.11 2.85
CA ASN A 972 13.13 -19.46 3.89
C ASN A 972 12.72 -18.03 4.28
N LYS A 973 11.47 -17.64 4.05
CA LYS A 973 10.94 -16.33 4.44
C LYS A 973 9.51 -16.46 4.98
N PRO A 974 9.07 -15.55 5.86
CA PRO A 974 7.67 -15.50 6.30
C PRO A 974 6.75 -15.11 5.14
N CYS A 975 5.51 -15.62 5.18
CA CYS A 975 4.43 -15.27 4.26
C CYS A 975 3.13 -15.16 5.06
N PHE A 976 2.58 -13.95 5.15
CA PHE A 976 1.40 -13.62 5.96
C PHE A 976 0.06 -13.84 5.24
N ARG A 977 0.03 -14.81 4.31
CA ARG A 977 -1.21 -15.24 3.66
C ARG A 977 -2.10 -15.95 4.69
N PRO A 978 -3.44 -15.85 4.60
CA PRO A 978 -4.31 -16.56 5.53
C PRO A 978 -4.01 -18.08 5.57
N PRO A 979 -3.94 -18.68 6.77
CA PRO A 979 -3.79 -20.12 6.92
C PRO A 979 -4.89 -20.94 6.19
N VAL A 980 -4.56 -22.18 5.82
CA VAL A 980 -5.50 -23.09 5.15
C VAL A 980 -6.58 -23.44 6.15
N ARG A 981 -7.83 -23.43 5.68
CA ARG A 981 -9.00 -23.83 6.45
C ARG A 981 -9.93 -24.65 5.57
N TYR A 982 -10.79 -25.43 6.20
CA TYR A 982 -11.95 -25.97 5.51
C TYR A 982 -12.86 -24.85 5.01
N ARG A 983 -13.60 -25.16 3.94
CA ARG A 983 -14.66 -24.35 3.37
C ARG A 983 -16.00 -24.83 3.88
N ILE A 984 -16.89 -23.87 4.16
CA ILE A 984 -18.30 -24.14 4.48
C ILE A 984 -19.10 -24.38 3.18
N ASP A 985 -20.29 -24.95 3.28
CA ASP A 985 -21.08 -25.35 2.09
C ASP A 985 -21.50 -24.18 1.19
N SER A 986 -21.62 -22.98 1.74
CA SER A 986 -21.84 -21.76 0.94
C SER A 986 -20.61 -21.35 0.12
N GLU A 987 -19.43 -21.91 0.42
CA GLU A 987 -18.15 -21.68 -0.27
C GLU A 987 -17.75 -22.87 -1.16
N TRP A 988 -18.69 -23.74 -1.53
CA TRP A 988 -18.42 -25.01 -2.22
C TRP A 988 -17.61 -24.89 -3.52
N GLU A 989 -17.75 -23.80 -4.28
CA GLU A 989 -16.97 -23.58 -5.50
C GLU A 989 -15.46 -23.46 -5.21
N SER A 990 -15.12 -23.08 -3.98
CA SER A 990 -13.75 -22.99 -3.45
C SER A 990 -13.28 -24.25 -2.72
N TYR A 991 -14.05 -25.35 -2.75
CA TYR A 991 -13.62 -26.62 -2.18
C TYR A 991 -12.29 -27.09 -2.79
N THR A 992 -11.50 -27.70 -1.93
CA THR A 992 -10.19 -28.30 -2.22
C THR A 992 -10.19 -29.77 -1.82
N ILE A 993 -9.12 -30.49 -2.14
CA ILE A 993 -8.90 -31.87 -1.68
C ILE A 993 -8.99 -31.96 -0.15
N LEU A 994 -8.61 -30.91 0.60
CA LEU A 994 -8.77 -30.87 2.05
C LEU A 994 -10.26 -31.02 2.46
N ASP A 995 -11.16 -30.34 1.75
CA ASP A 995 -12.60 -30.42 1.99
C ASP A 995 -13.15 -31.78 1.58
N PHE A 996 -12.66 -32.35 0.47
CA PHE A 996 -13.05 -33.69 0.02
C PHE A 996 -12.67 -34.76 1.06
N MET A 997 -11.46 -34.67 1.63
CA MET A 997 -11.02 -35.56 2.71
C MET A 997 -11.96 -35.49 3.92
N ARG A 998 -12.31 -34.28 4.37
CA ARG A 998 -13.27 -34.08 5.47
C ARG A 998 -14.62 -34.73 5.18
N ILE A 999 -15.17 -34.48 4.00
CA ILE A 999 -16.50 -34.95 3.60
C ILE A 999 -16.55 -36.49 3.47
N LEU A 1000 -15.44 -37.12 3.06
CA LEU A 1000 -15.29 -38.57 2.96
C LEU A 1000 -14.89 -39.25 4.27
N GLY A 1001 -14.66 -38.51 5.35
CA GLY A 1001 -14.17 -39.07 6.61
C GLY A 1001 -12.70 -39.51 6.58
N ILE A 1002 -11.91 -39.01 5.62
CA ILE A 1002 -10.48 -39.28 5.50
C ILE A 1002 -9.73 -38.30 6.40
N SER A 1003 -9.00 -38.79 7.41
CA SER A 1003 -8.25 -37.93 8.33
C SER A 1003 -7.16 -37.11 7.62
N PRO A 1004 -7.15 -35.78 7.73
CA PRO A 1004 -6.10 -34.94 7.13
C PRO A 1004 -4.92 -34.67 8.06
N ASP A 1005 -5.01 -35.03 9.34
CA ASP A 1005 -3.97 -34.76 10.35
C ASP A 1005 -2.84 -35.78 10.26
N TYR A 1006 -1.60 -35.30 10.37
CA TYR A 1006 -0.39 -36.13 10.32
C TYR A 1006 0.31 -36.15 11.68
N THR A 1007 0.76 -37.33 12.11
CA THR A 1007 1.65 -37.48 13.27
C THR A 1007 3.01 -37.93 12.77
N ASN A 1008 4.05 -37.13 13.04
CA ASN A 1008 5.41 -37.51 12.63
C ASN A 1008 6.00 -38.60 13.56
N LYS A 1009 7.18 -39.12 13.20
CA LYS A 1009 7.88 -40.17 13.97
C LYS A 1009 8.21 -39.80 15.42
N ASN A 1010 8.22 -38.51 15.73
CA ASN A 1010 8.49 -37.97 17.07
C ASN A 1010 7.20 -37.72 17.87
N GLY A 1011 6.04 -38.15 17.37
CA GLY A 1011 4.75 -37.99 18.04
C GLY A 1011 4.13 -36.59 17.92
N LYS A 1012 4.75 -35.65 17.18
CA LYS A 1012 4.17 -34.33 16.95
C LYS A 1012 3.00 -34.44 15.98
N LYS A 1013 1.80 -34.05 16.43
CA LYS A 1013 0.60 -33.92 15.61
C LYS A 1013 0.64 -32.59 14.84
N THR A 1014 0.23 -32.62 13.57
CA THR A 1014 0.13 -31.45 12.70
C THR A 1014 -1.23 -31.47 12.01
N LYS A 1015 -2.05 -30.45 12.29
CA LYS A 1015 -3.38 -30.30 11.69
C LYS A 1015 -3.25 -30.11 10.19
N PHE A 1016 -4.09 -30.81 9.43
CA PHE A 1016 -4.03 -30.85 7.96
C PHE A 1016 -2.69 -31.31 7.36
N GLY A 1017 -1.84 -31.97 8.16
CA GLY A 1017 -0.48 -32.31 7.76
C GLY A 1017 -0.38 -33.17 6.50
N HIS A 1018 -1.31 -34.08 6.25
CA HIS A 1018 -1.30 -34.85 5.00
C HIS A 1018 -1.64 -34.01 3.76
N TYR A 1019 -2.53 -33.03 3.90
CA TYR A 1019 -2.81 -32.08 2.83
C TYR A 1019 -1.59 -31.17 2.54
N ILE A 1020 -0.87 -30.77 3.59
CA ILE A 1020 0.40 -30.04 3.48
C ILE A 1020 1.45 -30.88 2.73
N ILE A 1021 1.55 -32.17 3.04
CA ILE A 1021 2.43 -33.12 2.34
C ILE A 1021 2.06 -33.20 0.86
N LEU A 1022 0.76 -33.38 0.53
CA LEU A 1022 0.27 -33.40 -0.85
C LEU A 1022 0.64 -32.11 -1.61
N SER A 1023 0.37 -30.94 -1.02
CA SER A 1023 0.67 -29.66 -1.67
C SER A 1023 2.17 -29.47 -1.90
N SER A 1024 2.99 -29.85 -0.91
CA SER A 1024 4.46 -29.82 -1.00
C SER A 1024 5.01 -30.80 -2.04
N TYR A 1025 4.36 -31.95 -2.19
CA TYR A 1025 4.67 -32.96 -3.18
C TYR A 1025 4.38 -32.44 -4.60
N LEU A 1026 3.17 -31.93 -4.87
CA LEU A 1026 2.81 -31.35 -6.17
C LEU A 1026 3.74 -30.21 -6.57
N LYS A 1027 4.11 -29.36 -5.60
CA LYS A 1027 5.13 -28.32 -5.79
C LYS A 1027 6.50 -28.87 -6.19
N SER A 1028 6.91 -29.98 -5.59
CA SER A 1028 8.20 -30.61 -5.88
C SER A 1028 8.17 -31.36 -7.21
N PHE A 1029 7.05 -32.00 -7.54
CA PHE A 1029 6.80 -32.67 -8.81
C PHE A 1029 6.92 -31.68 -9.98
N ALA A 1030 6.29 -30.50 -9.87
CA ALA A 1030 6.41 -29.41 -10.84
C ALA A 1030 7.86 -29.01 -11.13
N LYS A 1031 8.74 -29.11 -10.12
CA LYS A 1031 10.12 -28.59 -10.17
C LYS A 1031 11.20 -29.64 -10.44
N PHE A 1032 10.96 -30.92 -10.12
CA PHE A 1032 12.02 -31.94 -10.02
C PHE A 1032 11.69 -33.29 -10.67
N TYR A 1033 10.67 -33.35 -11.51
CA TYR A 1033 10.20 -34.60 -12.13
C TYR A 1033 11.33 -35.54 -12.60
N GLU A 1034 12.34 -35.04 -13.31
CA GLU A 1034 13.46 -35.87 -13.78
C GLU A 1034 14.41 -36.38 -12.69
N HIS A 1035 14.63 -35.61 -11.61
CA HIS A 1035 15.51 -36.03 -10.51
C HIS A 1035 14.84 -36.99 -9.52
N LEU A 1036 13.53 -37.15 -9.56
CA LEU A 1036 12.81 -37.96 -8.58
C LEU A 1036 12.84 -39.48 -8.91
N LYS A 1037 13.40 -39.92 -10.07
CA LYS A 1037 13.31 -41.32 -10.57
C LYS A 1037 14.35 -42.21 -9.91
N CYS A 1038 14.01 -43.38 -9.37
CA CYS A 1038 15.02 -44.34 -8.89
C CYS A 1038 15.80 -44.88 -10.10
N ARG A 1039 17.11 -44.68 -10.14
CA ARG A 1039 17.94 -45.06 -11.31
C ARG A 1039 18.08 -46.56 -11.58
N GLU A 1040 17.64 -47.41 -10.66
CA GLU A 1040 17.74 -48.87 -10.82
C GLU A 1040 16.46 -49.51 -11.36
N CYS A 1041 15.30 -48.95 -11.03
CA CYS A 1041 14.02 -49.53 -11.44
C CYS A 1041 13.11 -48.54 -12.16
N ASP A 1042 13.62 -47.34 -12.44
CA ASP A 1042 12.96 -46.16 -13.00
C ASP A 1042 11.69 -45.70 -12.30
N LYS A 1043 11.25 -46.42 -11.26
CA LYS A 1043 10.19 -46.05 -10.34
C LYS A 1043 10.61 -44.84 -9.52
N LEU A 1044 9.80 -43.80 -9.49
CA LEU A 1044 10.08 -42.60 -8.73
C LEU A 1044 10.07 -42.84 -7.20
N MET A 1045 10.89 -42.07 -6.49
CA MET A 1045 11.13 -42.16 -5.05
C MET A 1045 10.08 -41.39 -4.24
N LYS A 1046 9.71 -41.88 -3.06
CA LYS A 1046 8.73 -41.29 -2.13
C LYS A 1046 9.36 -40.26 -1.19
N PRO A 1047 8.70 -39.11 -0.91
CA PRO A 1047 9.01 -38.26 0.23
C PRO A 1047 9.14 -39.06 1.53
N LYS A 1048 10.18 -38.79 2.32
CA LYS A 1048 10.42 -39.53 3.56
C LYS A 1048 9.79 -38.89 4.79
N ASP A 1049 9.95 -37.58 4.99
CA ASP A 1049 9.39 -36.86 6.14
C ASP A 1049 9.31 -35.34 5.88
N ILE A 1050 8.55 -34.63 6.72
CA ILE A 1050 8.53 -33.17 6.76
C ILE A 1050 9.80 -32.67 7.46
N THR A 1051 10.56 -31.80 6.79
CA THR A 1051 11.80 -31.24 7.33
C THR A 1051 11.53 -30.34 8.53
N ASN A 1052 12.55 -30.03 9.32
CA ASN A 1052 12.45 -29.10 10.46
C ASN A 1052 12.54 -27.62 10.02
N PHE A 1053 11.63 -27.10 9.21
CA PHE A 1053 11.60 -25.70 8.68
C PHE A 1053 12.72 -25.34 7.69
N THR A 1054 13.23 -26.30 6.92
CA THR A 1054 14.23 -26.01 5.87
C THR A 1054 13.63 -25.16 4.73
N SER A 1055 14.42 -24.87 3.69
CA SER A 1055 13.95 -24.10 2.52
C SER A 1055 12.76 -24.71 1.79
N ARG A 1056 12.53 -26.02 1.98
CA ARG A 1056 11.37 -26.76 1.45
C ARG A 1056 10.79 -27.65 2.56
N ALA A 1057 9.49 -27.92 2.50
CA ALA A 1057 8.85 -28.83 3.46
C ALA A 1057 9.40 -30.26 3.39
N VAL A 1058 9.92 -30.70 2.23
CA VAL A 1058 10.50 -32.04 2.00
C VAL A 1058 11.81 -31.90 1.19
N THR A 1059 12.86 -32.63 1.59
CA THR A 1059 14.15 -32.70 0.87
C THR A 1059 14.72 -34.11 0.75
N GLU A 1060 14.10 -35.10 1.40
CA GLU A 1060 14.55 -36.50 1.41
C GLU A 1060 13.51 -37.39 0.75
N PHE A 1061 14.00 -38.28 -0.11
CA PHE A 1061 13.20 -39.20 -0.90
C PHE A 1061 13.78 -40.61 -0.80
N ALA A 1062 12.98 -41.67 -0.93
CA ALA A 1062 13.48 -43.05 -0.95
C ALA A 1062 12.74 -43.92 -1.96
N CYS A 1063 13.44 -44.85 -2.61
CA CYS A 1063 12.75 -45.89 -3.40
C CYS A 1063 11.99 -46.81 -2.44
N VAL A 1064 10.75 -47.15 -2.77
CA VAL A 1064 9.92 -48.05 -1.96
C VAL A 1064 9.47 -49.29 -2.74
N ASN A 1065 10.04 -49.50 -3.92
CA ASN A 1065 9.76 -50.69 -4.71
C ASN A 1065 10.42 -51.88 -4.02
N GLU A 1066 9.64 -52.78 -3.44
CA GLU A 1066 10.15 -53.90 -2.65
C GLU A 1066 11.09 -54.81 -3.45
N ASN A 1067 10.87 -54.90 -4.76
CA ASN A 1067 11.69 -55.68 -5.69
C ASN A 1067 12.92 -54.92 -6.21
N CYS A 1068 13.15 -53.67 -5.78
CA CYS A 1068 14.30 -52.88 -6.18
C CYS A 1068 15.45 -53.06 -5.19
N VAL A 1069 16.66 -53.27 -5.71
CA VAL A 1069 17.89 -53.36 -4.89
C VAL A 1069 18.22 -52.06 -4.14
N LYS A 1070 17.58 -50.93 -4.50
CA LYS A 1070 17.68 -49.64 -3.80
C LYS A 1070 16.46 -49.35 -2.92
N ASN A 1071 15.61 -50.33 -2.62
CA ASN A 1071 14.51 -50.16 -1.69
C ASN A 1071 15.01 -49.61 -0.35
N GLY A 1072 14.34 -48.58 0.17
CA GLY A 1072 14.69 -47.88 1.40
C GLY A 1072 15.91 -46.94 1.29
N PHE A 1073 16.63 -46.92 0.17
CA PHE A 1073 17.79 -46.04 -0.03
C PHE A 1073 17.34 -44.58 -0.12
N VAL A 1074 17.87 -43.74 0.77
CA VAL A 1074 17.46 -42.33 0.89
C VAL A 1074 18.32 -41.46 -0.02
N VAL A 1075 17.66 -40.72 -0.90
CA VAL A 1075 18.23 -39.71 -1.77
C VAL A 1075 17.86 -38.32 -1.24
N TYR A 1076 18.86 -37.47 -1.08
CA TYR A 1076 18.70 -36.06 -0.75
C TYR A 1076 18.63 -35.24 -2.04
N LEU A 1077 17.56 -34.46 -2.20
CA LEU A 1077 17.35 -33.54 -3.30
C LEU A 1077 17.10 -32.14 -2.75
N ASN A 1078 17.97 -31.18 -3.12
CA ASN A 1078 17.80 -29.78 -2.77
C ASN A 1078 18.50 -28.87 -3.79
N HIS A 1079 18.43 -27.55 -3.64
CA HIS A 1079 19.24 -26.63 -4.45
C HIS A 1079 20.51 -26.21 -3.73
N CYS A 1080 21.48 -25.75 -4.52
CA CYS A 1080 22.62 -25.02 -3.99
C CYS A 1080 22.14 -23.85 -3.09
N PHE A 1081 22.82 -23.66 -1.95
CA PHE A 1081 22.52 -22.51 -1.08
C PHE A 1081 22.95 -21.17 -1.72
N ASN A 1082 23.90 -21.20 -2.67
CA ASN A 1082 24.40 -20.02 -3.39
C ASN A 1082 23.47 -19.63 -4.58
N LYS A 1083 22.17 -19.48 -4.31
CA LYS A 1083 21.15 -19.26 -5.35
C LYS A 1083 21.34 -18.01 -6.20
N GLN A 1084 22.03 -17.00 -5.68
CA GLN A 1084 22.27 -15.75 -6.43
C GLN A 1084 23.18 -15.97 -7.65
N LYS A 1085 24.01 -17.02 -7.63
CA LYS A 1085 24.99 -17.31 -8.67
C LYS A 1085 24.90 -18.73 -9.23
N CYS A 1086 24.14 -19.63 -8.60
CA CYS A 1086 24.06 -21.04 -8.98
C CYS A 1086 22.66 -21.60 -8.75
N ASN A 1087 22.05 -22.10 -9.82
CA ASN A 1087 20.71 -22.72 -9.80
C ASN A 1087 20.75 -24.26 -9.78
N ALA A 1088 21.94 -24.85 -9.63
CA ALA A 1088 22.13 -26.29 -9.61
C ALA A 1088 21.22 -27.01 -8.61
N THR A 1089 20.73 -28.17 -9.03
CA THR A 1089 20.09 -29.16 -8.16
C THR A 1089 21.17 -30.09 -7.60
N ILE A 1090 21.18 -30.26 -6.28
CA ILE A 1090 22.04 -31.21 -5.57
C ILE A 1090 21.25 -32.50 -5.44
N ASP A 1091 21.76 -33.54 -6.08
CA ASP A 1091 21.28 -34.92 -5.99
C ASP A 1091 22.34 -35.79 -5.33
N SER A 1092 22.02 -36.40 -4.19
CA SER A 1092 22.98 -37.22 -3.44
C SER A 1092 23.49 -38.46 -4.17
N ARG A 1093 22.89 -38.83 -5.30
CA ARG A 1093 23.39 -39.93 -6.13
C ARG A 1093 24.55 -39.50 -7.04
N ASP A 1094 24.57 -38.23 -7.42
CA ASP A 1094 25.64 -37.64 -8.23
C ASP A 1094 26.70 -36.95 -7.37
N SER A 1095 26.30 -36.55 -6.16
CA SER A 1095 27.09 -35.71 -5.28
C SER A 1095 27.62 -36.49 -4.08
N ARG A 1096 28.91 -36.35 -3.81
CA ARG A 1096 29.56 -36.78 -2.58
C ARG A 1096 29.40 -35.73 -1.49
N GLN A 1097 29.58 -36.19 -0.25
CA GLN A 1097 29.62 -35.30 0.90
C GLN A 1097 31.04 -34.79 1.12
N CYS A 1098 31.14 -33.55 1.60
CA CYS A 1098 32.38 -33.01 2.12
C CYS A 1098 32.68 -33.58 3.53
N PRO A 1099 33.87 -33.33 4.12
CA PRO A 1099 34.22 -33.77 5.48
C PRO A 1099 33.21 -33.40 6.58
N ASN A 1100 32.42 -32.35 6.35
CA ASN A 1100 31.37 -31.87 7.24
C ASN A 1100 30.01 -32.60 7.09
N GLY A 1101 29.93 -33.58 6.18
CA GLY A 1101 28.73 -34.38 5.92
C GLY A 1101 27.65 -33.63 5.14
N GLN A 1102 28.00 -32.60 4.37
CA GLN A 1102 27.08 -31.90 3.47
C GLN A 1102 27.38 -32.24 2.00
N TYR A 1103 26.34 -32.38 1.20
CA TYR A 1103 26.47 -32.67 -0.23
C TYR A 1103 27.05 -31.48 -1.00
N ILE A 1104 27.93 -31.79 -1.94
CA ILE A 1104 28.69 -30.81 -2.72
C ILE A 1104 27.93 -30.44 -3.99
N CYS A 1105 27.76 -29.14 -4.26
CA CYS A 1105 27.13 -28.66 -5.48
C CYS A 1105 27.94 -29.05 -6.73
N PRO A 1106 27.33 -29.67 -7.76
CA PRO A 1106 28.05 -30.12 -8.95
C PRO A 1106 28.53 -28.98 -9.85
N GLU A 1107 27.90 -27.80 -9.80
CA GLU A 1107 28.27 -26.66 -10.67
C GLU A 1107 29.30 -25.72 -10.02
N CYS A 1108 29.14 -25.40 -8.74
CA CYS A 1108 29.93 -24.37 -8.07
C CYS A 1108 30.77 -24.88 -6.88
N GLY A 1109 30.72 -26.19 -6.59
CA GLY A 1109 31.50 -26.80 -5.51
C GLY A 1109 31.07 -26.43 -4.08
N ALA A 1110 30.07 -25.57 -3.92
CA ALA A 1110 29.57 -25.17 -2.61
C ALA A 1110 28.97 -26.37 -1.85
N CYS A 1111 29.37 -26.60 -0.60
CA CYS A 1111 28.87 -27.73 0.21
C CYS A 1111 28.30 -27.32 1.58
N CYS A 1112 29.00 -26.50 2.35
CA CYS A 1112 28.56 -26.06 3.67
C CYS A 1112 29.02 -24.63 3.93
N SER A 1113 28.19 -23.86 4.63
CA SER A 1113 28.46 -22.48 4.95
C SER A 1113 28.03 -22.21 6.38
N THR A 1114 28.95 -21.68 7.18
CA THR A 1114 28.67 -21.30 8.55
C THR A 1114 27.61 -20.21 8.60
N GLU A 1115 27.69 -19.22 7.71
CA GLU A 1115 26.72 -18.12 7.68
C GLU A 1115 25.33 -18.61 7.26
N ASN A 1116 25.23 -19.53 6.31
CA ASN A 1116 23.94 -20.15 5.98
C ASN A 1116 23.37 -20.96 7.14
N PHE A 1117 24.19 -21.68 7.91
CA PHE A 1117 23.73 -22.37 9.10
C PHE A 1117 23.41 -21.43 10.28
N ARG A 1118 24.08 -20.29 10.39
CA ARG A 1118 23.71 -19.23 11.35
C ARG A 1118 22.34 -18.64 11.00
N ARG A 1119 22.11 -18.32 9.72
CA ARG A 1119 20.79 -17.94 9.20
C ARG A 1119 19.75 -19.03 9.43
N ARG A 1120 20.13 -20.30 9.26
CA ARG A 1120 19.27 -21.45 9.55
C ARG A 1120 18.86 -21.49 11.02
N ILE A 1121 19.78 -21.27 11.96
CA ILE A 1121 19.49 -21.17 13.40
C ILE A 1121 18.53 -20.01 13.68
N SER A 1122 18.77 -18.83 13.09
CA SER A 1122 17.85 -17.68 13.20
C SER A 1122 16.43 -18.02 12.70
N ASN A 1123 16.34 -18.67 11.54
CA ASN A 1123 15.09 -19.14 10.97
C ASN A 1123 14.38 -20.16 11.89
N LEU A 1124 15.12 -21.08 12.50
CA LEU A 1124 14.58 -22.05 13.47
C LEU A 1124 14.07 -21.35 14.74
N HIS A 1125 14.79 -20.37 15.27
CA HIS A 1125 14.30 -19.55 16.38
C HIS A 1125 13.00 -18.82 16.04
N MET A 1126 12.94 -18.22 14.84
CA MET A 1126 11.77 -17.51 14.33
C MET A 1126 10.56 -18.42 14.14
N THR A 1127 10.78 -19.62 13.59
CA THR A 1127 9.70 -20.57 13.27
C THR A 1127 9.30 -21.46 14.44
N GLY A 1128 10.07 -21.49 15.53
CA GLY A 1128 9.91 -22.45 16.62
C GLY A 1128 10.49 -23.84 16.33
N GLY A 1129 11.26 -24.00 15.26
CA GLY A 1129 11.90 -25.26 14.89
C GLY A 1129 12.98 -25.71 15.87
N TYR A 1130 13.22 -27.03 15.92
CA TYR A 1130 14.23 -27.62 16.80
C TYR A 1130 15.66 -27.24 16.37
N ILE A 1131 16.53 -26.88 17.32
CA ILE A 1131 17.93 -26.55 17.02
C ILE A 1131 18.81 -27.68 17.57
N SER A 1132 19.26 -28.58 16.68
CA SER A 1132 20.15 -29.68 17.05
C SER A 1132 21.51 -29.17 17.52
N ASP A 1133 22.12 -29.87 18.48
CA ASP A 1133 23.47 -29.53 18.96
C ASP A 1133 24.52 -29.60 17.85
N ARG A 1134 24.39 -30.55 16.90
CA ARG A 1134 25.27 -30.58 15.71
C ARG A 1134 25.26 -29.27 14.94
N LEU A 1135 24.09 -28.68 14.71
CA LEU A 1135 23.96 -27.41 13.99
C LEU A 1135 24.52 -26.24 14.81
N ARG A 1136 24.27 -26.23 16.12
CA ARG A 1136 24.80 -25.21 17.04
C ARG A 1136 26.33 -25.25 17.08
N LEU A 1137 26.90 -26.44 17.35
CA LEU A 1137 28.34 -26.70 17.35
C LEU A 1137 28.97 -26.41 15.99
N PHE A 1138 28.29 -26.67 14.88
CA PHE A 1138 28.79 -26.33 13.55
C PHE A 1138 29.04 -24.83 13.40
N VAL A 1139 28.11 -24.02 13.89
CA VAL A 1139 28.19 -22.56 13.80
C VAL A 1139 29.15 -21.98 14.85
N GLU A 1140 29.13 -22.50 16.07
CA GLU A 1140 30.02 -22.07 17.16
C GLU A 1140 31.50 -22.35 16.84
N ASN A 1141 31.79 -23.46 16.16
CA ASN A 1141 33.15 -23.84 15.75
C ASN A 1141 33.52 -23.38 14.32
N ASP A 1142 32.71 -22.50 13.71
CA ASP A 1142 32.93 -21.95 12.37
C ASP A 1142 33.32 -23.03 11.31
N LEU A 1143 32.63 -24.18 11.28
CA LEU A 1143 33.06 -25.35 10.48
C LEU A 1143 32.84 -25.23 8.97
N GLY A 1144 32.11 -24.23 8.48
CA GLY A 1144 31.75 -24.05 7.07
C GLY A 1144 32.95 -23.91 6.12
N HIS A 1145 32.92 -24.67 5.01
CA HIS A 1145 33.98 -24.64 3.99
C HIS A 1145 33.84 -23.42 3.06
N TRP A 1146 32.63 -22.93 2.82
CA TRP A 1146 32.37 -21.83 1.89
C TRP A 1146 33.09 -20.55 2.28
N GLU A 1147 32.98 -20.13 3.55
CA GLU A 1147 33.67 -18.93 4.06
C GLU A 1147 35.20 -19.10 4.09
N LYS A 1148 35.68 -20.34 4.11
CA LYS A 1148 37.10 -20.71 4.08
C LYS A 1148 37.66 -20.86 2.66
N HIS A 1149 36.82 -20.71 1.63
CA HIS A 1149 37.18 -20.96 0.22
C HIS A 1149 37.73 -22.38 -0.02
N GLU A 1150 37.26 -23.33 0.80
CA GLU A 1150 37.60 -24.74 0.69
C GLU A 1150 36.55 -25.43 -0.20
N PHE A 1151 36.99 -25.85 -1.39
CA PHE A 1151 36.12 -26.53 -2.35
C PHE A 1151 36.45 -28.01 -2.43
N PHE A 1152 35.41 -28.80 -2.67
CA PHE A 1152 35.53 -30.24 -2.79
C PHE A 1152 34.94 -30.68 -4.13
N CYS A 1153 35.45 -31.78 -4.65
CA CYS A 1153 34.97 -32.37 -5.89
C CYS A 1153 33.66 -33.11 -5.61
N TYR A 1154 32.58 -32.75 -6.31
CA TYR A 1154 31.30 -33.42 -6.12
C TYR A 1154 31.36 -34.91 -6.49
N ARG A 1155 32.27 -35.34 -7.38
CA ARG A 1155 32.41 -36.76 -7.79
C ARG A 1155 33.14 -37.63 -6.77
N CYS A 1156 34.27 -37.14 -6.24
CA CYS A 1156 35.15 -37.95 -5.38
C CYS A 1156 35.22 -37.48 -3.92
N GLY A 1157 34.62 -36.33 -3.57
CA GLY A 1157 34.62 -35.77 -2.22
C GLY A 1157 35.96 -35.22 -1.74
N LYS A 1158 37.01 -35.28 -2.57
CA LYS A 1158 38.35 -34.80 -2.24
C LYS A 1158 38.49 -33.28 -2.43
N PRO A 1159 39.40 -32.63 -1.68
CA PRO A 1159 39.65 -31.20 -1.82
C PRO A 1159 40.14 -30.86 -3.24
N ILE A 1160 39.72 -29.71 -3.73
CA ILE A 1160 40.07 -29.19 -5.05
C ILE A 1160 41.12 -28.08 -4.90
N THR A 1161 42.10 -28.07 -5.80
CA THR A 1161 43.18 -27.08 -5.83
C THR A 1161 42.89 -25.98 -6.85
N ASN A 1162 43.23 -24.74 -6.51
CA ASN A 1162 43.12 -23.60 -7.41
C ASN A 1162 44.35 -23.53 -8.32
N GLU A 1163 44.17 -23.63 -9.63
CA GLU A 1163 45.19 -23.45 -10.65
C GLU A 1163 44.78 -22.29 -11.55
N ASN A 1164 45.49 -21.15 -11.48
CA ASN A 1164 45.25 -19.95 -12.30
C ASN A 1164 43.81 -19.39 -12.24
N GLY A 1165 43.16 -19.43 -11.06
CA GLY A 1165 41.80 -18.91 -10.87
C GLY A 1165 40.69 -19.91 -11.21
N THR A 1166 41.05 -21.14 -11.61
CA THR A 1166 40.12 -22.24 -11.85
C THR A 1166 40.35 -23.34 -10.82
N TYR A 1167 39.29 -23.74 -10.11
CA TYR A 1167 39.36 -24.80 -9.11
C TYR A 1167 39.25 -26.16 -9.82
N LYS A 1168 40.33 -26.94 -9.89
CA LYS A 1168 40.36 -28.24 -10.57
C LYS A 1168 40.65 -29.41 -9.64
N CYS A 1169 39.88 -30.49 -9.78
CA CYS A 1169 40.17 -31.74 -9.10
C CYS A 1169 41.32 -32.47 -9.80
N LYS A 1170 42.27 -33.01 -9.03
CA LYS A 1170 43.41 -33.77 -9.58
C LYS A 1170 43.05 -35.19 -10.01
N ASP A 1171 41.99 -35.73 -9.41
CA ASP A 1171 41.56 -37.11 -9.62
C ASP A 1171 40.34 -37.22 -10.55
N CYS A 1172 39.69 -36.10 -10.85
CA CYS A 1172 38.49 -36.02 -11.68
C CYS A 1172 38.62 -34.85 -12.65
N ASP A 1173 38.07 -34.96 -13.85
CA ASP A 1173 37.96 -33.85 -14.81
C ASP A 1173 36.81 -32.89 -14.41
N VAL A 1174 36.85 -32.39 -13.18
CA VAL A 1174 35.87 -31.47 -12.60
C VAL A 1174 36.57 -30.14 -12.34
N SER A 1175 36.02 -29.08 -12.91
CA SER A 1175 36.49 -27.71 -12.72
C SER A 1175 35.34 -26.77 -12.37
N TYR A 1176 35.56 -25.86 -11.42
CA TYR A 1176 34.62 -24.77 -11.11
C TYR A 1176 35.21 -23.42 -11.51
N ASN A 1177 34.42 -22.59 -12.20
CA ASN A 1177 34.78 -21.23 -12.58
C ASN A 1177 34.29 -20.27 -11.50
N ASN A 1178 35.18 -19.51 -10.87
CA ASN A 1178 34.79 -18.52 -9.88
C ASN A 1178 34.36 -17.22 -10.60
N LYS A 1179 33.05 -16.97 -10.69
CA LYS A 1179 32.47 -15.66 -11.03
C LYS A 1179 31.67 -15.10 -9.87
#